data_AF-A0A9D0YTC7-F1
#
_entry.id   AF-A0A9D0YTC7-F1
#
_cell.length_a   1.000
_cell.length_b   1.000
_cell.length_c   1.000
_cell.angle_alpha   90.00
_cell.angle_beta   90.00
_cell.angle_gamma   90.00
#
_symmetry.space_group_name_H-M   'P 1'
#
loop_
_entity.id
_entity.type
_entity.pdbx_description
1 polymer ?
#
loop_
_entity_poly.entity_id
_entity_poly.type
_entity_poly.pdbx_seq_one_letter_code
_entity_poly.pdbx_strand_id
1 'polypeptide(L)'
;MQHDEKQFVEMDDQGWRLEIKNNPDVVDKDGNPVDFSNLTELGASTSCDHNGVKAGYYTQEEFKDIVAYAAERNVEIIPEFDMPAHAWAALVSMPMLNSTEDGKPHANGYDNTKPYQGWDVGWASLECRNENTYIFIDEVFRQVSEISPSVYIHVGGDEAHVTAHDDYVYFVNRVTEIAQKYGKTPIGWQNYDAAVEDKENTVTQYWNTGDKRCMDGVKYVAAPADHAYMDMKYDASCPLGLQWAGYAPVDDAYNWDPTDFGSADQFVGVEGAIWTETISEPEHLDYMYYPRLPGIAEVGWTPKENRSWDEYKERIAQHKDRLDSLEIGYKEDTLIWEKPVNFRMPLDEGTGTTVKDTTGDFKGTMVGGVTWGEGRYGSGLVFDGSGYVDLKYDDIGGDWTAGMWVKRQDSGAANAALLAGTEGEIKLEQWKNTGKVGLTAYGVDDYTFDYTAPIGEWVHLAFVSNDQGTTLYVNGVETDHIDATINGPVSRIGANYKDGLSDRGYMKGAVDDVQIYDRALSAEEIMDMKEDAFGFENEMIFNFDEGEGTQITDTSGAHSFTLGDGITWTDGKMGSGLDFSGAGRIELGYRDLDKNWTVGLWVNRRESVEHNAVLMSGATGEIKLDQYQNTGKVGVTAYGVEDATFDYSAPMGEWVHLTFVSNDQGTTLYVNGVEQDHIDLAINGPMNRIGGNNSVNLAGGGFLNATIDQLSVFDRSLTADEVKDLVKDDSEPATDASKALLQKVYDYAAAQDISNLIPTVAAKYQAALDQAEAVLADPNATQPEVDKATEDLFEAVHLLGFTQGEKDALNLLIERAREMVAHEDDYMDTNWQMLLDALEKAEAVSADPDALQYEVDAAYEALLEAILAQQLKTDKSMLELLIDRANGMVENADKYVETNWQMLLDALDKAQTVYDDPNATQTEVGTACDELLEAIMAQRFRADKSILEDLVNKAEGMDLSSYTAESVAVFRSALAEAQAVMADNSLTEDDQKTVDAAVEKLSRAMDGLTAGGAPDATDKPETSQKPETTQKPENNVPQTGDNSGLMLWLTAGLASLGGAVSVFLKKKRQ
;
A
#
# COMPACT_ATOMS: atom_id res chain seq x y z
N MET A 1 -9.85 32.16 3.34
CA MET A 1 -8.39 32.03 3.17
C MET A 1 -8.20 30.78 2.34
N GLN A 2 -7.41 30.84 1.26
CA GLN A 2 -7.14 29.71 0.34
C GLN A 2 -5.74 29.16 0.66
N HIS A 3 -5.54 28.73 1.90
CA HIS A 3 -4.30 28.08 2.32
C HIS A 3 -4.72 26.79 3.01
N ASP A 4 -4.26 25.67 2.47
CA ASP A 4 -4.39 24.38 3.12
C ASP A 4 -3.34 24.33 4.23
N GLU A 5 -3.68 23.74 5.37
CA GLU A 5 -2.79 23.65 6.53
C GLU A 5 -2.60 22.16 6.87
N LYS A 6 -1.40 21.79 7.31
CA LYS A 6 -1.12 20.45 7.82
C LYS A 6 -0.36 20.53 9.14
N GLN A 7 -0.99 20.03 10.20
CA GLN A 7 -0.41 19.95 11.53
C GLN A 7 0.46 18.69 11.67
N PHE A 8 1.61 18.83 12.34
CA PHE A 8 2.57 17.75 12.61
C PHE A 8 2.86 17.66 14.11
N VAL A 9 2.56 16.53 14.74
CA VAL A 9 2.88 16.25 16.15
C VAL A 9 4.34 15.81 16.26
N GLU A 10 5.19 16.72 16.75
CA GLU A 10 6.64 16.48 16.86
C GLU A 10 7.06 15.97 18.25
N MET A 11 6.16 16.03 19.24
CA MET A 11 6.38 15.50 20.59
C MET A 11 5.12 14.83 21.15
N ASP A 12 5.27 13.58 21.59
CA ASP A 12 4.30 12.82 22.39
C ASP A 12 5.05 11.92 23.42
N ASP A 13 4.34 11.14 24.23
CA ASP A 13 4.90 10.24 25.24
C ASP A 13 5.80 9.14 24.64
N GLN A 14 5.46 8.67 23.43
CA GLN A 14 6.15 7.57 22.76
C GLN A 14 7.30 8.01 21.87
N GLY A 15 7.42 9.30 21.58
CA GLY A 15 8.40 9.77 20.61
C GLY A 15 8.61 11.29 20.56
N TRP A 16 9.86 11.68 20.39
CA TRP A 16 10.27 13.01 19.97
C TRP A 16 10.77 12.96 18.51
N ARG A 17 10.26 13.82 17.62
CA ARG A 17 10.40 13.66 16.16
C ARG A 17 11.13 14.77 15.43
N LEU A 18 11.54 15.86 16.08
CA LEU A 18 12.24 16.96 15.39
C LEU A 18 13.59 17.32 16.04
N GLU A 19 14.68 17.28 15.29
CA GLU A 19 16.02 17.63 15.79
C GLU A 19 16.09 19.04 16.38
N ILE A 20 16.60 19.13 17.62
CA ILE A 20 17.00 20.39 18.27
C ILE A 20 18.51 20.36 18.45
N LYS A 21 19.19 21.31 17.81
CA LYS A 21 20.65 21.37 17.80
C LYS A 21 21.18 21.94 19.11
N ASN A 22 22.30 21.40 19.56
CA ASN A 22 23.01 21.95 20.71
C ASN A 22 23.47 23.39 20.47
N ASN A 23 23.18 24.25 21.44
CA ASN A 23 23.54 25.66 21.40
C ASN A 23 24.40 26.01 22.64
N PRO A 24 25.69 26.38 22.46
CA PRO A 24 26.59 26.64 23.58
C PRO A 24 26.20 27.88 24.42
N ASP A 25 25.32 28.74 23.91
CA ASP A 25 24.82 29.91 24.62
C ASP A 25 23.62 29.58 25.54
N VAL A 26 23.05 28.37 25.43
CA VAL A 26 21.91 27.92 26.25
C VAL A 26 22.43 27.17 27.46
N VAL A 27 22.08 27.69 28.64
CA VAL A 27 22.43 27.10 29.94
C VAL A 27 21.18 26.90 30.78
N ASP A 28 21.20 25.89 31.64
CA ASP A 28 20.15 25.65 32.64
C ASP A 28 20.10 26.78 33.69
N LYS A 29 19.12 26.72 34.59
CA LYS A 29 18.94 27.71 35.67
C LYS A 29 20.14 27.84 36.61
N ASP A 30 21.02 26.84 36.65
CA ASP A 30 22.21 26.78 37.51
C ASP A 30 23.50 27.18 36.73
N GLY A 31 23.38 27.44 35.42
CA GLY A 31 24.44 27.94 34.54
C GLY A 31 25.23 26.85 33.81
N ASN A 32 24.74 25.60 33.76
CA ASN A 32 25.38 24.51 33.04
C ASN A 32 24.90 24.45 31.58
N PRO A 33 25.77 24.14 30.59
CA PRO A 33 25.35 23.94 29.21
C PRO A 33 24.27 22.87 29.09
N VAL A 34 23.27 23.12 28.25
CA VAL A 34 22.19 22.17 27.97
C VAL A 34 22.57 21.29 26.77
N ASP A 35 22.36 19.99 26.91
CA ASP A 35 22.55 19.00 25.85
C ASP A 35 21.20 18.43 25.40
N PHE A 36 20.86 18.64 24.14
CA PHE A 36 19.62 18.22 23.48
C PHE A 36 19.77 16.92 22.69
N SER A 37 20.97 16.33 22.59
CA SER A 37 21.21 15.16 21.71
C SER A 37 20.35 13.96 22.08
N ASN A 38 20.05 13.79 23.39
CA ASN A 38 19.21 12.72 23.89
C ASN A 38 17.76 12.77 23.38
N LEU A 39 17.25 13.92 22.93
CA LEU A 39 15.93 13.97 22.30
C LEU A 39 15.86 13.08 21.06
N THR A 40 16.93 13.07 20.27
CA THR A 40 17.04 12.25 19.06
C THR A 40 17.68 10.89 19.32
N GLU A 41 18.59 10.77 20.29
CA GLU A 41 19.23 9.47 20.61
C GLU A 41 18.33 8.56 21.43
N LEU A 42 17.56 9.12 22.38
CA LEU A 42 16.67 8.38 23.28
C LEU A 42 15.19 8.69 22.99
N GLY A 43 14.81 9.96 22.94
CA GLY A 43 13.42 10.39 22.76
C GLY A 43 12.78 9.89 21.47
N ALA A 44 13.56 9.75 20.40
CA ALA A 44 13.10 9.26 19.10
C ALA A 44 13.17 7.73 18.93
N SER A 45 13.65 6.99 19.94
CA SER A 45 13.99 5.57 19.82
C SER A 45 12.79 4.60 19.83
N THR A 46 11.58 5.11 20.00
CA THR A 46 10.35 4.32 20.10
C THR A 46 9.17 4.93 19.36
N SER A 47 8.05 4.21 19.34
CA SER A 47 6.68 4.61 18.96
C SER A 47 5.71 3.68 19.69
N CYS A 48 4.40 3.84 19.50
CA CYS A 48 3.43 2.83 19.93
C CYS A 48 3.78 1.45 19.32
N ASP A 49 3.66 0.38 20.10
CA ASP A 49 4.09 -0.97 19.70
C ASP A 49 2.96 -1.86 19.14
N HIS A 50 1.71 -1.37 19.11
CA HIS A 50 0.52 -2.15 18.76
C HIS A 50 0.65 -2.87 17.42
N ASN A 51 1.15 -2.17 16.41
CA ASN A 51 1.40 -2.69 15.07
C ASN A 51 2.88 -2.58 14.67
N GLY A 52 3.77 -2.74 15.66
CA GLY A 52 5.22 -2.66 15.49
C GLY A 52 5.78 -1.27 15.77
N VAL A 53 7.05 -1.24 16.21
CA VAL A 53 7.73 0.01 16.55
C VAL A 53 8.37 0.63 15.31
N LYS A 54 8.04 1.89 15.03
CA LYS A 54 8.60 2.73 13.97
C LYS A 54 9.27 3.94 14.61
N ALA A 55 10.52 3.73 15.05
CA ALA A 55 11.35 4.77 15.62
C ALA A 55 11.92 5.69 14.53
N GLY A 56 12.26 6.93 14.89
CA GLY A 56 12.80 7.91 13.94
C GLY A 56 12.48 9.35 14.33
N TYR A 57 13.16 10.26 13.66
CA TYR A 57 12.98 11.71 13.76
C TYR A 57 13.42 12.37 12.45
N TYR A 58 12.96 13.60 12.22
CA TYR A 58 13.40 14.48 11.17
C TYR A 58 14.56 15.34 11.66
N THR A 59 15.66 15.35 10.91
CA THR A 59 16.66 16.41 11.03
C THR A 59 16.06 17.75 10.64
N GLN A 60 16.67 18.86 11.08
CA GLN A 60 16.17 20.18 10.69
C GLN A 60 16.23 20.43 9.18
N GLU A 61 17.10 19.75 8.44
CA GLU A 61 17.14 19.88 6.98
C GLU A 61 16.01 19.08 6.33
N GLU A 62 15.75 17.84 6.77
CA GLU A 62 14.58 17.08 6.29
C GLU A 62 13.26 17.80 6.59
N PHE A 63 13.13 18.40 7.78
CA PHE A 63 11.94 19.20 8.10
C PHE A 63 11.78 20.42 7.19
N LYS A 64 12.88 21.11 6.84
CA LYS A 64 12.82 22.21 5.85
C LYS A 64 12.44 21.72 4.47
N ASP A 65 12.90 20.54 4.07
CA ASP A 65 12.55 19.93 2.79
C ASP A 65 11.04 19.58 2.77
N ILE A 66 10.49 19.04 3.86
CA ILE A 66 9.04 18.81 4.02
C ILE A 66 8.27 20.13 3.91
N VAL A 67 8.72 21.17 4.63
CA VAL A 67 8.11 22.51 4.58
C VAL A 67 8.14 23.09 3.16
N ALA A 68 9.26 22.94 2.43
CA ALA A 68 9.39 23.42 1.06
C ALA A 68 8.46 22.64 0.11
N TYR A 69 8.44 21.33 0.22
CA TYR A 69 7.57 20.45 -0.57
C TYR A 69 6.09 20.75 -0.38
N ALA A 70 5.67 20.99 0.87
CA ALA A 70 4.32 21.38 1.23
C ALA A 70 3.97 22.77 0.67
N ALA A 71 4.90 23.73 0.76
CA ALA A 71 4.70 25.08 0.25
C ALA A 71 4.49 25.11 -1.27
N GLU A 72 5.17 24.25 -2.04
CA GLU A 72 4.93 24.08 -3.48
C GLU A 72 3.49 23.63 -3.82
N ARG A 73 2.82 22.99 -2.86
CA ARG A 73 1.43 22.52 -2.95
C ARG A 73 0.44 23.46 -2.26
N ASN A 74 0.87 24.66 -1.86
CA ASN A 74 0.09 25.64 -1.11
C ASN A 74 -0.37 25.14 0.27
N VAL A 75 0.39 24.22 0.86
CA VAL A 75 0.15 23.69 2.21
C VAL A 75 1.12 24.34 3.20
N GLU A 76 0.60 24.94 4.27
CA GLU A 76 1.38 25.47 5.40
C GLU A 76 1.56 24.39 6.49
N ILE A 77 2.80 24.11 6.88
CA ILE A 77 3.10 23.15 7.96
C ILE A 77 3.07 23.84 9.32
N ILE A 78 2.21 23.36 10.22
CA ILE A 78 2.09 23.84 11.61
C ILE A 78 2.69 22.79 12.55
N PRO A 79 3.89 23.02 13.10
CA PRO A 79 4.50 22.08 14.04
C PRO A 79 3.83 22.16 15.41
N GLU A 80 3.66 20.99 16.04
CA GLU A 80 3.10 20.82 17.37
C GLU A 80 4.13 20.25 18.34
N PHE A 81 4.20 20.84 19.53
CA PHE A 81 4.89 20.29 20.69
C PHE A 81 3.89 20.22 21.84
N ASP A 82 3.34 19.04 22.10
CA ASP A 82 2.23 18.91 23.04
C ASP A 82 2.68 19.06 24.49
N MET A 83 2.11 20.04 25.21
CA MET A 83 2.55 20.38 26.55
C MET A 83 1.39 20.94 27.40
N PRO A 84 1.39 20.71 28.73
CA PRO A 84 2.45 20.08 29.51
C PRO A 84 2.33 18.55 29.58
N ALA A 85 1.22 17.96 29.16
CA ALA A 85 1.05 16.50 29.04
C ALA A 85 1.83 15.95 27.84
N HIS A 86 1.72 14.65 27.54
CA HIS A 86 2.31 14.01 26.34
C HIS A 86 3.81 14.31 26.15
N ALA A 87 4.54 14.46 27.25
CA ALA A 87 5.93 14.92 27.26
C ALA A 87 6.92 13.86 27.71
N TRP A 88 6.50 12.59 27.85
CA TRP A 88 7.36 11.55 28.41
C TRP A 88 8.66 11.36 27.62
N ALA A 89 8.62 11.42 26.29
CA ALA A 89 9.82 11.32 25.47
C ALA A 89 10.84 12.43 25.76
N ALA A 90 10.39 13.67 25.99
CA ALA A 90 11.26 14.76 26.41
C ALA A 90 11.77 14.57 27.85
N LEU A 91 10.88 14.18 28.78
CA LEU A 91 11.18 14.01 30.19
C LEU A 91 12.27 12.96 30.46
N VAL A 92 12.24 11.82 29.76
CA VAL A 92 13.27 10.77 29.90
C VAL A 92 14.60 11.15 29.23
N SER A 93 14.54 12.00 28.21
CA SER A 93 15.71 12.43 27.44
C SER A 93 16.50 13.54 28.12
N MET A 94 15.81 14.41 28.85
CA MET A 94 16.36 15.68 29.35
C MET A 94 16.30 15.75 30.88
N PRO A 95 17.40 15.43 31.60
CA PRO A 95 17.39 15.41 33.06
C PRO A 95 16.99 16.73 33.72
N MET A 96 17.29 17.86 33.06
CA MET A 96 16.98 19.20 33.58
C MET A 96 15.48 19.48 33.75
N LEU A 97 14.62 18.72 33.06
CA LEU A 97 13.16 18.87 33.12
C LEU A 97 12.57 18.28 34.41
N ASN A 98 13.33 17.45 35.13
CA ASN A 98 12.88 16.74 36.32
C ASN A 98 13.52 17.31 37.58
N SER A 99 12.74 17.63 38.61
CA SER A 99 13.25 18.11 39.91
C SER A 99 13.71 16.99 40.85
N THR A 100 13.70 15.74 40.39
CA THR A 100 14.18 14.59 41.15
C THR A 100 15.70 14.62 41.33
N GLU A 101 16.20 14.02 42.41
CA GLU A 101 17.64 14.03 42.72
C GLU A 101 18.48 13.26 41.68
N ASP A 102 17.89 12.25 41.04
CA ASP A 102 18.52 11.47 39.97
C ASP A 102 18.27 12.05 38.56
N GLY A 103 17.55 13.17 38.46
CA GLY A 103 17.21 13.83 37.20
C GLY A 103 16.24 13.04 36.31
N LYS A 104 15.58 12.01 36.84
CA LYS A 104 14.64 11.18 36.07
C LYS A 104 13.20 11.56 36.34
N PRO A 105 12.28 11.38 35.38
CA PRO A 105 10.87 11.66 35.65
C PRO A 105 10.30 10.74 36.71
N HIS A 106 9.25 11.23 37.38
CA HIS A 106 8.48 10.41 38.30
C HIS A 106 7.87 9.22 37.54
N ALA A 107 8.33 8.02 37.88
CA ALA A 107 7.99 6.80 37.16
C ALA A 107 6.47 6.55 37.02
N ASN A 108 5.66 6.93 38.00
CA ASN A 108 4.19 6.74 37.99
C ASN A 108 3.71 5.31 37.63
N GLY A 109 4.58 4.30 37.78
CA GLY A 109 4.30 2.90 37.41
C GLY A 109 4.94 2.44 36.09
N TYR A 110 5.57 3.35 35.35
CA TYR A 110 6.22 3.13 34.07
C TYR A 110 7.77 3.15 34.18
N ASP A 111 8.44 2.71 33.13
CA ASP A 111 9.90 2.72 33.03
C ASP A 111 10.39 4.13 32.70
N ASN A 112 11.01 4.80 33.67
CA ASN A 112 11.51 6.18 33.54
C ASN A 112 12.93 6.29 32.95
N THR A 113 13.36 5.27 32.21
CA THR A 113 14.67 5.24 31.54
C THR A 113 14.58 5.24 30.01
N LYS A 114 13.37 5.17 29.45
CA LYS A 114 13.13 5.12 28.01
C LYS A 114 11.74 5.69 27.68
N PRO A 115 11.48 6.09 26.42
CA PRO A 115 10.17 6.58 26.06
C PRO A 115 9.13 5.45 26.08
N TYR A 116 7.86 5.83 26.15
CA TYR A 116 6.76 4.90 26.35
C TYR A 116 6.41 4.19 25.03
N GLN A 117 5.93 2.95 25.09
CA GLN A 117 5.59 2.17 23.89
C GLN A 117 4.11 1.77 23.84
N GLY A 118 3.37 2.03 24.92
CA GLY A 118 1.92 1.81 24.93
C GLY A 118 1.16 3.04 24.44
N TRP A 119 -0.09 3.13 24.88
CA TRP A 119 -1.06 4.17 24.50
C TRP A 119 -1.90 4.66 25.70
N ASP A 120 -1.49 4.36 26.93
CA ASP A 120 -2.10 5.01 28.10
C ASP A 120 -1.77 6.51 28.06
N VAL A 121 -2.73 7.34 28.43
CA VAL A 121 -2.64 8.80 28.31
C VAL A 121 -2.91 9.53 29.63
N GLY A 122 -2.43 10.77 29.72
CA GLY A 122 -2.67 11.71 30.82
C GLY A 122 -1.98 11.43 32.16
N TRP A 123 -0.95 10.58 32.17
CA TRP A 123 -0.18 10.24 33.37
C TRP A 123 1.21 10.93 33.45
N ALA A 124 1.68 11.49 32.34
CA ALA A 124 2.92 12.24 32.23
C ALA A 124 2.63 13.75 32.16
N SER A 125 3.52 14.57 32.77
CA SER A 125 3.47 16.02 32.61
C SER A 125 4.83 16.66 32.89
N LEU A 126 5.19 17.67 32.09
CA LEU A 126 6.26 18.61 32.40
C LEU A 126 6.01 19.28 33.75
N GLU A 127 7.10 19.54 34.49
CA GLU A 127 7.02 20.26 35.76
C GLU A 127 6.78 21.76 35.53
N CYS A 128 5.52 22.18 35.70
CA CYS A 128 5.04 23.53 35.42
C CYS A 128 5.69 24.65 36.27
N ARG A 129 6.43 24.30 37.34
CA ARG A 129 7.11 25.27 38.22
C ARG A 129 8.63 25.17 38.17
N ASN A 130 9.17 24.39 37.24
CA ASN A 130 10.60 24.28 37.01
C ASN A 130 11.02 25.30 35.92
N GLU A 131 11.92 26.24 36.25
CA GLU A 131 12.39 27.24 35.27
C GLU A 131 13.17 26.62 34.10
N ASN A 132 13.79 25.46 34.31
CA ASN A 132 14.45 24.73 33.23
C ASN A 132 13.48 24.32 32.12
N THR A 133 12.22 24.05 32.46
CA THR A 133 11.16 23.74 31.48
C THR A 133 10.99 24.90 30.49
N TYR A 134 11.02 26.15 30.97
CA TYR A 134 10.85 27.31 30.09
C TYR A 134 12.11 27.64 29.29
N ILE A 135 13.31 27.33 29.81
CA ILE A 135 14.57 27.44 29.04
C ILE A 135 14.56 26.46 27.87
N PHE A 136 14.12 25.23 28.13
CA PHE A 136 13.93 24.21 27.11
C PHE A 136 12.94 24.67 26.02
N ILE A 137 11.73 25.09 26.42
CA ILE A 137 10.69 25.54 25.47
C ILE A 137 11.14 26.76 24.67
N ASP A 138 11.80 27.74 25.31
CA ASP A 138 12.29 28.94 24.63
C ASP A 138 13.29 28.61 23.52
N GLU A 139 14.18 27.63 23.74
CA GLU A 139 15.15 27.20 22.73
C GLU A 139 14.52 26.36 21.62
N VAL A 140 13.59 25.46 21.95
CA VAL A 140 12.81 24.69 20.97
C VAL A 140 12.07 25.66 20.04
N PHE A 141 11.30 26.60 20.61
CA PHE A 141 10.52 27.55 19.81
C PHE A 141 11.41 28.52 19.02
N ARG A 142 12.58 28.91 19.55
CA ARG A 142 13.56 29.68 18.78
C ARG A 142 13.99 28.93 17.52
N GLN A 143 14.47 27.69 17.66
CA GLN A 143 14.96 26.91 16.53
C GLN A 143 13.85 26.58 15.52
N VAL A 144 12.67 26.17 16.01
CA VAL A 144 11.50 25.88 15.17
C VAL A 144 11.07 27.13 14.40
N SER A 145 11.08 28.30 15.05
CA SER A 145 10.73 29.56 14.38
C SER A 145 11.69 29.96 13.26
N GLU A 146 12.94 29.48 13.30
CA GLU A 146 13.96 29.74 12.27
C GLU A 146 13.81 28.82 11.06
N ILE A 147 13.19 27.65 11.22
CA ILE A 147 13.04 26.64 10.17
C ILE A 147 11.60 26.48 9.65
N SER A 148 10.59 26.95 10.41
CA SER A 148 9.19 26.99 9.99
C SER A 148 8.75 28.42 9.64
N PRO A 149 8.31 28.68 8.39
CA PRO A 149 7.78 29.97 7.97
C PRO A 149 6.38 30.23 8.53
N SER A 150 5.70 29.22 9.09
CA SER A 150 4.34 29.34 9.57
C SER A 150 4.21 30.43 10.63
N VAL A 151 3.12 31.19 10.60
CA VAL A 151 2.80 32.14 11.67
C VAL A 151 2.20 31.46 12.89
N TYR A 152 1.94 30.15 12.82
CA TYR A 152 1.35 29.34 13.87
C TYR A 152 2.38 28.40 14.50
N ILE A 153 2.12 28.01 15.75
CA ILE A 153 2.78 26.89 16.42
C ILE A 153 1.76 26.25 17.36
N HIS A 154 1.58 24.93 17.28
CA HIS A 154 0.67 24.26 18.19
C HIS A 154 1.41 23.91 19.48
N VAL A 155 0.84 24.28 20.63
CA VAL A 155 1.44 24.12 21.96
C VAL A 155 0.77 22.99 22.76
N GLY A 156 -0.16 22.27 22.12
CA GLY A 156 -0.91 21.16 22.70
C GLY A 156 -1.87 21.60 23.80
N GLY A 157 -1.79 20.92 24.94
CA GLY A 157 -2.45 21.33 26.18
C GLY A 157 -3.68 20.52 26.55
N ASP A 158 -3.90 19.39 25.91
CA ASP A 158 -4.88 18.38 26.29
C ASP A 158 -4.38 17.48 27.43
N GLU A 159 -5.28 16.61 27.90
CA GLU A 159 -5.02 15.43 28.73
C GLU A 159 -4.10 15.55 29.96
N ALA A 160 -3.89 16.75 30.49
CA ALA A 160 -3.05 17.00 31.67
C ALA A 160 -3.70 16.57 33.01
N HIS A 161 -4.17 15.33 33.13
CA HIS A 161 -4.96 14.82 34.26
C HIS A 161 -4.21 14.88 35.60
N VAL A 162 -2.88 14.74 35.57
CA VAL A 162 -2.01 14.81 36.76
C VAL A 162 -1.55 16.24 37.10
N THR A 163 -1.88 17.22 36.27
CA THR A 163 -1.48 18.62 36.42
C THR A 163 -2.54 19.40 37.17
N ALA A 164 -2.15 20.03 38.29
CA ALA A 164 -3.06 20.87 39.03
C ALA A 164 -3.51 22.06 38.16
N HIS A 165 -4.79 22.43 38.24
CA HIS A 165 -5.37 23.48 37.39
C HIS A 165 -4.60 24.80 37.42
N ASP A 166 -4.21 25.29 38.61
CA ASP A 166 -3.45 26.55 38.76
C ASP A 166 -2.04 26.46 38.12
N ASP A 167 -1.47 25.26 38.05
CA ASP A 167 -0.18 25.01 37.41
C ASP A 167 -0.32 24.90 35.90
N TYR A 168 -1.39 24.25 35.42
CA TYR A 168 -1.76 24.24 34.00
C TYR A 168 -1.96 25.66 33.47
N VAL A 169 -2.81 26.47 34.13
CA VAL A 169 -3.06 27.88 33.76
C VAL A 169 -1.77 28.69 33.74
N TYR A 170 -0.90 28.52 34.75
CA TYR A 170 0.40 29.18 34.76
C TYR A 170 1.28 28.76 33.59
N PHE A 171 1.32 27.46 33.30
CA PHE A 171 2.14 26.90 32.23
C PHE A 171 1.69 27.39 30.85
N VAL A 172 0.40 27.24 30.50
CA VAL A 172 -0.08 27.61 29.17
C VAL A 172 0.13 29.09 28.87
N ASN A 173 -0.08 29.99 29.84
CA ASN A 173 0.16 31.42 29.63
C ASN A 173 1.65 31.73 29.45
N ARG A 174 2.54 31.04 30.18
CA ARG A 174 3.99 31.19 29.99
C ARG A 174 4.45 30.70 28.62
N VAL A 175 3.96 29.56 28.16
CA VAL A 175 4.28 29.03 26.81
C VAL A 175 3.72 29.94 25.72
N THR A 176 2.52 30.49 25.93
CA THR A 176 1.90 31.48 25.04
C THR A 176 2.80 32.71 24.86
N GLU A 177 3.30 33.28 25.97
CA GLU A 177 4.24 34.41 25.93
C GLU A 177 5.52 34.08 25.14
N ILE A 178 6.04 32.85 25.27
CA ILE A 178 7.24 32.40 24.55
C ILE A 178 6.97 32.25 23.05
N ALA A 179 5.84 31.64 22.65
CA ALA A 179 5.45 31.55 21.25
C ALA A 179 5.33 32.94 20.61
N GLN A 180 4.64 33.86 21.30
CA GLN A 180 4.45 35.24 20.85
C GLN A 180 5.76 36.03 20.78
N LYS A 181 6.73 35.78 21.68
CA LYS A 181 8.07 36.37 21.63
C LYS A 181 8.76 36.09 20.29
N TYR A 182 8.54 34.91 19.70
CA TYR A 182 9.07 34.52 18.39
C TYR A 182 8.14 34.86 17.22
N GLY A 183 7.13 35.69 17.44
CA GLY A 183 6.20 36.16 16.41
C GLY A 183 5.20 35.11 15.94
N LYS A 184 5.01 34.03 16.72
CA LYS A 184 4.06 32.96 16.43
C LYS A 184 2.73 33.21 17.15
N THR A 185 1.64 32.76 16.53
CA THR A 185 0.28 32.70 17.08
C THR A 185 0.07 31.28 17.60
N PRO A 186 -0.01 31.04 18.92
CA PRO A 186 -0.13 29.70 19.43
C PRO A 186 -1.54 29.14 19.18
N ILE A 187 -1.57 27.85 18.84
CA ILE A 187 -2.77 27.02 18.79
C ILE A 187 -2.70 26.02 19.94
N GLY A 188 -3.79 25.76 20.64
CA GLY A 188 -3.83 24.71 21.67
C GLY A 188 -5.13 23.93 21.66
N TRP A 189 -5.10 22.69 22.15
CA TRP A 189 -6.29 21.83 22.26
C TRP A 189 -7.34 22.44 23.20
N GLN A 190 -8.60 22.02 23.08
CA GLN A 190 -9.76 22.68 23.71
C GLN A 190 -9.60 23.09 25.19
N ASN A 191 -8.88 22.34 26.02
CA ASN A 191 -8.58 22.71 27.41
C ASN A 191 -7.91 24.10 27.56
N TYR A 192 -7.20 24.54 26.52
CA TYR A 192 -6.53 25.81 26.40
C TYR A 192 -7.51 27.01 26.42
N ASP A 193 -8.72 26.87 25.86
CA ASP A 193 -9.70 27.98 25.77
C ASP A 193 -10.14 28.54 27.13
N ALA A 194 -10.12 27.69 28.15
CA ALA A 194 -10.49 28.00 29.51
C ALA A 194 -9.32 28.56 30.32
N ALA A 195 -8.08 28.37 29.88
CA ALA A 195 -6.88 28.67 30.64
C ALA A 195 -6.06 29.84 30.09
N VAL A 196 -6.05 30.06 28.77
CA VAL A 196 -5.32 31.17 28.16
C VAL A 196 -5.98 32.52 28.44
N GLU A 197 -5.18 33.51 28.85
CA GLU A 197 -5.66 34.86 29.11
C GLU A 197 -5.80 35.68 27.81
N ASP A 198 -4.87 35.54 26.87
CA ASP A 198 -4.81 36.31 25.60
C ASP A 198 -5.62 35.68 24.45
N LYS A 199 -6.93 35.54 24.65
CA LYS A 199 -7.84 34.89 23.67
C LYS A 199 -7.87 35.54 22.29
N GLU A 200 -7.47 36.80 22.17
CA GLU A 200 -7.54 37.56 20.91
C GLU A 200 -6.39 37.19 19.95
N ASN A 201 -5.24 36.75 20.48
CA ASN A 201 -4.04 36.44 19.68
C ASN A 201 -3.68 34.95 19.75
N THR A 202 -4.66 34.09 19.96
CA THR A 202 -4.50 32.64 20.03
C THR A 202 -5.66 31.93 19.33
N VAL A 203 -5.44 30.68 18.94
CA VAL A 203 -6.48 29.80 18.37
C VAL A 203 -6.60 28.55 19.24
N THR A 204 -7.78 27.95 19.26
CA THR A 204 -8.03 26.69 19.98
C THR A 204 -8.49 25.60 19.01
N GLN A 205 -7.98 24.38 19.13
CA GLN A 205 -8.49 23.25 18.36
C GLN A 205 -9.61 22.55 19.13
N TYR A 206 -10.81 22.52 18.54
CA TYR A 206 -11.98 21.86 19.11
C TYR A 206 -11.94 20.37 18.79
N TRP A 207 -11.93 19.51 19.80
CA TRP A 207 -11.83 18.06 19.63
C TRP A 207 -12.86 17.26 20.44
N ASN A 208 -13.82 17.92 21.09
CA ASN A 208 -14.85 17.21 21.86
C ASN A 208 -15.80 16.41 20.97
N THR A 209 -16.46 15.44 21.61
CA THR A 209 -17.59 14.71 21.04
C THR A 209 -18.93 15.34 21.45
N GLY A 210 -19.99 15.02 20.72
CA GLY A 210 -21.34 15.45 21.01
C GLY A 210 -21.56 16.96 20.89
N ASP A 211 -22.49 17.51 21.68
CA ASP A 211 -23.04 18.86 21.50
C ASP A 211 -22.32 19.95 22.32
N LYS A 212 -21.07 19.73 22.74
CA LYS A 212 -20.33 20.68 23.57
C LYS A 212 -20.08 21.98 22.79
N ARG A 213 -20.40 23.12 23.43
CA ARG A 213 -20.32 24.43 22.79
C ARG A 213 -18.96 25.11 23.00
N CYS A 214 -18.51 25.83 21.97
CA CYS A 214 -17.36 26.74 22.00
C CYS A 214 -17.56 27.89 22.99
N MET A 215 -16.48 28.41 23.58
CA MET A 215 -16.52 29.57 24.47
C MET A 215 -16.61 30.88 23.67
N ASP A 216 -17.41 31.83 24.16
CA ASP A 216 -17.52 33.16 23.56
C ASP A 216 -16.16 33.87 23.48
N GLY A 217 -15.87 34.48 22.32
CA GLY A 217 -14.67 35.28 22.10
C GLY A 217 -13.38 34.51 21.82
N VAL A 218 -13.46 33.17 21.68
CA VAL A 218 -12.33 32.32 21.29
C VAL A 218 -12.47 31.92 19.82
N LYS A 219 -11.34 31.84 19.11
CA LYS A 219 -11.24 31.34 17.74
C LYS A 219 -10.92 29.85 17.74
N TYR A 220 -11.58 29.08 16.87
CA TYR A 220 -11.46 27.63 16.83
C TYR A 220 -11.08 27.08 15.45
N VAL A 221 -10.27 26.03 15.43
CA VAL A 221 -10.24 25.04 14.33
C VAL A 221 -11.16 23.90 14.74
N ALA A 222 -12.09 23.48 13.88
CA ALA A 222 -13.02 22.40 14.18
C ALA A 222 -12.44 21.02 13.81
N ALA A 223 -12.25 20.16 14.81
CA ALA A 223 -11.79 18.78 14.64
C ALA A 223 -12.51 17.81 15.63
N PRO A 224 -13.86 17.79 15.68
CA PRO A 224 -14.61 16.94 16.61
C PRO A 224 -14.23 15.45 16.48
N ALA A 225 -13.90 14.79 17.60
CA ALA A 225 -13.38 13.42 17.56
C ALA A 225 -14.38 12.36 17.05
N ASP A 226 -15.69 12.63 17.11
CA ASP A 226 -16.73 11.74 16.61
C ASP A 226 -17.06 11.94 15.12
N HIS A 227 -16.46 12.93 14.45
CA HIS A 227 -16.65 13.16 13.01
C HIS A 227 -15.35 13.29 12.22
N ALA A 228 -14.36 14.01 12.74
CA ALA A 228 -13.17 14.44 12.01
C ALA A 228 -11.88 13.70 12.42
N TYR A 229 -11.93 12.79 13.40
CA TYR A 229 -10.80 11.92 13.73
C TYR A 229 -10.80 10.71 12.81
N MET A 230 -9.84 10.67 11.91
CA MET A 230 -9.71 9.65 10.87
C MET A 230 -9.15 8.33 11.42
N ASP A 231 -8.63 8.29 12.64
CA ASP A 231 -8.26 7.05 13.33
C ASP A 231 -9.46 6.36 14.00
N MET A 232 -10.63 7.01 14.10
CA MET A 232 -11.85 6.33 14.55
C MET A 232 -12.25 5.25 13.54
N LYS A 233 -12.64 4.09 14.06
CA LYS A 233 -13.14 2.97 13.27
C LYS A 233 -14.39 3.39 12.50
N TYR A 234 -14.49 2.95 11.25
CA TYR A 234 -15.69 3.09 10.44
C TYR A 234 -16.88 2.31 11.03
N ASP A 235 -16.61 1.09 11.50
CA ASP A 235 -17.59 0.17 12.07
C ASP A 235 -16.88 -0.91 12.92
N ALA A 236 -17.64 -1.84 13.50
CA ALA A 236 -17.13 -2.90 14.36
C ALA A 236 -16.19 -3.91 13.67
N SER A 237 -16.24 -4.01 12.33
CA SER A 237 -15.39 -4.90 11.53
C SER A 237 -14.06 -4.25 11.14
N CYS A 238 -13.94 -2.92 11.24
CA CYS A 238 -12.74 -2.18 10.90
C CYS A 238 -11.52 -2.69 11.71
N PRO A 239 -10.45 -3.19 11.04
CA PRO A 239 -9.32 -3.82 11.72
C PRO A 239 -8.40 -2.82 12.40
N LEU A 240 -8.27 -1.62 11.83
CA LEU A 240 -7.41 -0.53 12.29
C LEU A 240 -8.22 0.52 13.04
N GLY A 241 -7.55 1.40 13.77
CA GLY A 241 -8.17 2.52 14.45
C GLY A 241 -8.72 2.23 15.85
N LEU A 242 -9.23 3.29 16.48
CA LEU A 242 -9.81 3.31 17.81
C LEU A 242 -11.33 3.48 17.74
N GLN A 243 -12.01 3.44 18.88
CA GLN A 243 -13.48 3.59 18.96
C GLN A 243 -13.93 4.35 20.20
N TRP A 244 -13.05 5.16 20.79
CA TRP A 244 -13.33 5.83 22.06
C TRP A 244 -14.36 6.96 21.90
N ALA A 245 -14.38 7.61 20.74
CA ALA A 245 -15.36 8.63 20.37
C ALA A 245 -16.62 8.05 19.71
N GLY A 246 -16.67 6.73 19.47
CA GLY A 246 -17.68 6.06 18.68
C GLY A 246 -17.12 5.49 17.38
N TYR A 247 -18.00 5.10 16.47
CA TYR A 247 -17.64 4.83 15.08
C TYR A 247 -17.84 6.09 14.25
N ALA A 248 -16.97 6.33 13.28
CA ALA A 248 -17.06 7.43 12.33
C ALA A 248 -17.23 6.86 10.90
N PRO A 249 -18.42 6.33 10.56
CA PRO A 249 -18.73 5.92 9.19
C PRO A 249 -18.65 7.12 8.24
N VAL A 250 -18.59 6.84 6.93
CA VAL A 250 -18.29 7.89 5.93
C VAL A 250 -19.36 8.98 5.90
N ASP A 251 -20.62 8.61 6.11
CA ASP A 251 -21.73 9.55 6.18
C ASP A 251 -21.67 10.42 7.43
N ASP A 252 -21.34 9.89 8.61
CA ASP A 252 -21.17 10.69 9.84
C ASP A 252 -19.96 11.64 9.74
N ALA A 253 -18.86 11.20 9.13
CA ALA A 253 -17.68 12.03 8.88
C ALA A 253 -17.97 13.19 7.90
N TYR A 254 -19.00 13.04 7.06
CA TYR A 254 -19.47 14.11 6.18
C TYR A 254 -20.59 14.94 6.82
N ASN A 255 -21.63 14.34 7.41
CA ASN A 255 -22.89 14.98 7.78
C ASN A 255 -22.82 15.80 9.09
N TRP A 256 -21.93 16.78 9.14
CA TRP A 256 -21.80 17.72 10.24
C TRP A 256 -21.43 19.13 9.74
N ASP A 257 -21.59 20.11 10.64
CA ASP A 257 -21.25 21.50 10.39
C ASP A 257 -20.59 22.13 11.63
N PRO A 258 -19.45 22.83 11.51
CA PRO A 258 -18.81 23.52 12.63
C PRO A 258 -19.75 24.46 13.42
N THR A 259 -20.75 25.06 12.76
CA THR A 259 -21.74 25.95 13.37
C THR A 259 -22.67 25.25 14.37
N ASP A 260 -22.66 23.93 14.40
CA ASP A 260 -23.35 23.15 15.43
C ASP A 260 -22.67 23.26 16.80
N PHE A 261 -21.40 23.68 16.86
CA PHE A 261 -20.62 23.85 18.09
C PHE A 261 -20.41 25.33 18.50
N GLY A 262 -20.45 26.28 17.56
CA GLY A 262 -20.24 27.71 17.81
C GLY A 262 -20.79 28.62 16.70
N SER A 263 -20.59 29.93 16.76
CA SER A 263 -20.95 30.80 15.64
C SER A 263 -19.92 30.71 14.51
N ALA A 264 -20.36 30.88 13.25
CA ALA A 264 -19.49 30.73 12.08
C ALA A 264 -18.24 31.63 12.12
N ASP A 265 -18.32 32.81 12.73
CA ASP A 265 -17.19 33.72 12.87
C ASP A 265 -16.16 33.25 13.91
N GLN A 266 -16.46 32.27 14.75
CA GLN A 266 -15.50 31.67 15.67
C GLN A 266 -14.57 30.68 14.97
N PHE A 267 -15.01 30.04 13.90
CA PHE A 267 -14.20 29.02 13.23
C PHE A 267 -13.29 29.64 12.18
N VAL A 268 -12.00 29.31 12.27
CA VAL A 268 -10.99 29.70 11.28
C VAL A 268 -10.77 28.61 10.22
N GLY A 269 -11.15 27.37 10.51
CA GLY A 269 -11.03 26.23 9.61
C GLY A 269 -11.58 24.93 10.22
N VAL A 270 -11.36 23.84 9.49
CA VAL A 270 -11.70 22.46 9.85
C VAL A 270 -10.43 21.63 9.68
N GLU A 271 -10.21 20.66 10.56
CA GLU A 271 -9.09 19.72 10.45
C GLU A 271 -9.59 18.28 10.60
N GLY A 272 -9.10 17.41 9.72
CA GLY A 272 -9.20 15.96 9.88
C GLY A 272 -7.92 15.46 10.57
N ALA A 273 -8.03 15.02 11.82
CA ALA A 273 -6.89 14.53 12.58
C ALA A 273 -6.69 13.03 12.36
N ILE A 274 -5.45 12.56 12.25
CA ILE A 274 -5.12 11.14 12.18
C ILE A 274 -4.12 10.81 13.28
N TRP A 275 -4.58 10.06 14.27
CA TRP A 275 -3.71 9.54 15.34
C TRP A 275 -3.21 8.15 14.97
N THR A 276 -1.95 7.85 15.32
CA THR A 276 -1.22 6.71 14.75
C THR A 276 -0.87 5.63 15.76
N GLU A 277 -1.61 5.48 16.86
CA GLU A 277 -1.37 4.41 17.84
C GLU A 277 -1.52 3.01 17.23
N THR A 278 -2.42 2.89 16.25
CA THR A 278 -2.67 1.64 15.50
C THR A 278 -2.20 1.70 14.04
N ILE A 279 -1.53 2.77 13.62
CA ILE A 279 -1.19 3.02 12.21
C ILE A 279 0.32 3.09 12.07
N SER A 280 0.91 2.11 11.39
CA SER A 280 2.37 1.96 11.30
C SER A 280 2.95 1.83 9.88
N GLU A 281 2.10 1.84 8.84
CA GLU A 281 2.50 1.68 7.44
C GLU A 281 1.70 2.64 6.54
N PRO A 282 2.23 3.06 5.36
CA PRO A 282 1.52 3.95 4.44
C PRO A 282 0.14 3.43 4.01
N GLU A 283 -0.01 2.14 3.78
CA GLU A 283 -1.27 1.54 3.34
C GLU A 283 -2.34 1.61 4.43
N HIS A 284 -1.93 1.64 5.70
CA HIS A 284 -2.85 1.87 6.82
C HIS A 284 -3.36 3.31 6.83
N LEU A 285 -2.51 4.28 6.49
CA LEU A 285 -2.93 5.69 6.37
C LEU A 285 -3.96 5.84 5.25
N ASP A 286 -3.66 5.31 4.07
CA ASP A 286 -4.56 5.30 2.91
C ASP A 286 -5.94 4.71 3.25
N TYR A 287 -5.95 3.54 3.89
CA TYR A 287 -7.18 2.87 4.33
C TYR A 287 -8.01 3.72 5.33
N MET A 288 -7.35 4.44 6.23
CA MET A 288 -8.04 5.27 7.23
C MET A 288 -8.44 6.64 6.69
N TYR A 289 -7.69 7.20 5.73
CA TYR A 289 -8.01 8.46 5.07
C TYR A 289 -9.18 8.32 4.11
N TYR A 290 -9.15 7.35 3.20
CA TYR A 290 -10.11 7.28 2.11
C TYR A 290 -11.22 6.27 2.39
N PRO A 291 -12.50 6.66 2.25
CA PRO A 291 -13.00 7.87 1.54
C PRO A 291 -13.40 9.09 2.42
N ARG A 292 -12.99 9.17 3.69
CA ARG A 292 -13.44 10.24 4.61
C ARG A 292 -12.75 11.59 4.39
N LEU A 293 -11.47 11.59 4.06
CA LEU A 293 -10.65 12.81 3.92
C LEU A 293 -11.24 13.81 2.89
N PRO A 294 -11.69 13.40 1.68
CA PRO A 294 -12.38 14.31 0.77
C PRO A 294 -13.66 14.92 1.35
N GLY A 295 -14.39 14.16 2.18
CA GLY A 295 -15.60 14.63 2.85
C GLY A 295 -15.30 15.71 3.88
N ILE A 296 -14.23 15.53 4.67
CA ILE A 296 -13.75 16.54 5.62
C ILE A 296 -13.26 17.80 4.89
N ALA A 297 -12.53 17.64 3.78
CA ALA A 297 -12.13 18.76 2.94
C ALA A 297 -13.35 19.54 2.42
N GLU A 298 -14.41 18.85 2.03
CA GLU A 298 -15.65 19.49 1.59
C GLU A 298 -16.40 20.22 2.71
N VAL A 299 -16.34 19.72 3.96
CA VAL A 299 -16.86 20.43 5.14
C VAL A 299 -16.13 21.76 5.34
N GLY A 300 -14.81 21.79 5.13
CA GLY A 300 -14.00 23.01 5.24
C GLY A 300 -14.16 23.97 4.05
N TRP A 301 -14.43 23.45 2.85
CA TRP A 301 -14.39 24.22 1.60
C TRP A 301 -15.76 24.68 1.08
N THR A 302 -16.76 23.79 1.09
CA THR A 302 -18.05 24.01 0.42
C THR A 302 -19.08 24.59 1.39
N PRO A 303 -19.78 25.69 1.04
CA PRO A 303 -20.84 26.24 1.88
C PRO A 303 -21.91 25.19 2.22
N LYS A 304 -22.37 25.15 3.48
CA LYS A 304 -23.34 24.14 3.99
C LYS A 304 -24.55 23.97 3.07
N GLU A 305 -25.11 25.06 2.57
CA GLU A 305 -26.30 25.06 1.71
C GLU A 305 -26.11 24.35 0.36
N ASN A 306 -24.87 24.10 -0.05
CA ASN A 306 -24.52 23.41 -1.30
C ASN A 306 -24.05 21.97 -1.08
N ARG A 307 -24.01 21.50 0.18
CA ARG A 307 -23.58 20.15 0.53
C ARG A 307 -24.79 19.23 0.61
N SER A 308 -24.70 18.06 -0.01
CA SER A 308 -25.68 16.98 0.06
C SER A 308 -24.98 15.64 0.14
N TRP A 309 -25.43 14.76 1.04
CA TRP A 309 -24.85 13.42 1.18
C TRP A 309 -25.08 12.57 -0.07
N ASP A 310 -26.30 12.58 -0.60
CA ASP A 310 -26.66 11.76 -1.76
C ASP A 310 -25.85 12.15 -3.00
N GLU A 311 -25.62 13.44 -3.21
CA GLU A 311 -24.80 13.96 -4.32
C GLU A 311 -23.31 13.70 -4.10
N TYR A 312 -22.82 13.89 -2.86
CA TYR A 312 -21.43 13.60 -2.51
C TYR A 312 -21.11 12.12 -2.72
N LYS A 313 -22.02 11.20 -2.36
CA LYS A 313 -21.89 9.76 -2.55
C LYS A 313 -21.61 9.42 -4.03
N GLU A 314 -22.32 10.05 -4.96
CA GLU A 314 -22.11 9.83 -6.40
C GLU A 314 -20.73 10.34 -6.86
N ARG A 315 -20.29 11.50 -6.38
CA ARG A 315 -18.96 12.06 -6.73
C ARG A 315 -17.82 11.25 -6.15
N ILE A 316 -17.91 10.83 -4.90
CA ILE A 316 -16.85 10.04 -4.26
C ILE A 316 -16.79 8.62 -4.85
N ALA A 317 -17.93 8.07 -5.28
CA ALA A 317 -17.96 6.81 -6.03
C ALA A 317 -17.14 6.90 -7.33
N GLN A 318 -17.30 8.00 -8.09
CA GLN A 318 -16.51 8.28 -9.30
C GLN A 318 -15.04 8.60 -9.01
N HIS A 319 -14.72 9.08 -7.80
CA HIS A 319 -13.34 9.36 -7.40
C HIS A 319 -12.48 8.10 -7.28
N LYS A 320 -13.12 6.93 -7.19
CA LYS A 320 -12.46 5.62 -7.14
C LYS A 320 -11.47 5.43 -8.28
N ASP A 321 -11.87 5.73 -9.51
CA ASP A 321 -11.02 5.55 -10.69
C ASP A 321 -9.72 6.36 -10.57
N ARG A 322 -9.79 7.54 -9.95
CA ARG A 322 -8.61 8.37 -9.68
C ARG A 322 -7.73 7.75 -8.59
N LEU A 323 -8.31 7.26 -7.50
CA LEU A 323 -7.56 6.59 -6.43
C LEU A 323 -6.85 5.34 -6.97
N ASP A 324 -7.58 4.51 -7.73
CA ASP A 324 -7.06 3.31 -8.38
C ASP A 324 -5.91 3.67 -9.35
N SER A 325 -6.06 4.73 -10.15
CA SER A 325 -5.00 5.18 -11.09
C SER A 325 -3.74 5.72 -10.41
N LEU A 326 -3.86 6.17 -9.17
CA LEU A 326 -2.75 6.69 -8.36
C LEU A 326 -2.20 5.63 -7.40
N GLU A 327 -2.72 4.40 -7.46
CA GLU A 327 -2.39 3.29 -6.56
C GLU A 327 -2.58 3.63 -5.07
N ILE A 328 -3.54 4.52 -4.76
CA ILE A 328 -3.87 4.92 -3.39
C ILE A 328 -4.86 3.90 -2.80
N GLY A 329 -4.53 3.33 -1.66
CA GLY A 329 -5.43 2.43 -0.94
C GLY A 329 -6.67 3.15 -0.37
N TYR A 330 -7.76 2.42 -0.15
CA TYR A 330 -8.96 2.94 0.52
C TYR A 330 -9.77 1.83 1.15
N LYS A 331 -10.64 2.18 2.11
CA LYS A 331 -11.67 1.25 2.58
C LYS A 331 -12.79 1.15 1.55
N GLU A 332 -13.05 -0.05 1.01
CA GLU A 332 -14.29 -0.32 0.29
C GLU A 332 -15.48 -0.21 1.26
N ASP A 333 -16.15 0.95 1.26
CA ASP A 333 -17.34 1.20 2.06
C ASP A 333 -18.60 0.91 1.24
N THR A 334 -19.46 0.02 1.75
CA THR A 334 -20.73 -0.33 1.10
C THR A 334 -21.69 0.86 1.00
N LEU A 335 -21.54 1.87 1.86
CA LEU A 335 -22.31 3.12 1.73
C LEU A 335 -21.97 3.92 0.47
N ILE A 336 -20.86 3.63 -0.22
CA ILE A 336 -20.42 4.33 -1.44
C ILE A 336 -20.37 3.36 -2.63
N TRP A 337 -19.67 2.24 -2.45
CA TRP A 337 -19.42 1.24 -3.51
C TRP A 337 -20.20 -0.04 -3.25
N GLU A 338 -21.50 0.11 -3.01
CA GLU A 338 -22.45 -1.00 -2.98
C GLU A 338 -22.30 -1.81 -4.29
N LYS A 339 -21.97 -3.10 -4.18
CA LYS A 339 -22.05 -3.99 -5.34
C LYS A 339 -23.53 -4.21 -5.63
N PRO A 340 -24.03 -3.84 -6.82
CA PRO A 340 -25.44 -4.04 -7.12
C PRO A 340 -25.80 -5.51 -6.97
N VAL A 341 -26.88 -5.85 -6.27
CA VAL A 341 -27.43 -7.21 -6.27
C VAL A 341 -28.30 -7.34 -7.52
N ASN A 342 -27.65 -7.45 -8.66
CA ASN A 342 -28.26 -7.74 -9.95
C ASN A 342 -27.67 -9.04 -10.46
N PHE A 343 -28.29 -10.16 -10.10
CA PHE A 343 -27.81 -11.47 -10.57
C PHE A 343 -28.93 -12.28 -11.20
N ARG A 344 -28.55 -12.97 -12.28
CA ARG A 344 -29.39 -13.86 -13.06
C ARG A 344 -28.77 -15.23 -13.06
N MET A 345 -29.47 -16.23 -12.54
CA MET A 345 -29.11 -17.64 -12.60
C MET A 345 -29.93 -18.33 -13.69
N PRO A 346 -29.35 -18.60 -14.89
CA PRO A 346 -30.06 -19.27 -15.96
C PRO A 346 -30.48 -20.70 -15.58
N LEU A 347 -29.70 -21.38 -14.73
CA LEU A 347 -29.91 -22.77 -14.31
C LEU A 347 -29.73 -23.79 -15.46
N ASP A 348 -28.73 -23.56 -16.29
CA ASP A 348 -28.41 -24.37 -17.47
C ASP A 348 -27.16 -25.27 -17.34
N GLU A 349 -26.54 -25.34 -16.17
CA GLU A 349 -25.32 -26.13 -15.98
C GLU A 349 -25.53 -27.63 -16.21
N GLY A 350 -26.77 -28.12 -16.02
CA GLY A 350 -27.25 -29.46 -16.40
C GLY A 350 -26.62 -30.64 -15.65
N THR A 351 -25.54 -30.41 -14.91
CA THR A 351 -24.81 -31.41 -14.10
C THR A 351 -24.15 -30.78 -12.87
N GLY A 352 -23.75 -31.60 -11.91
CA GLY A 352 -23.14 -31.12 -10.66
C GLY A 352 -24.17 -30.61 -9.64
N THR A 353 -23.70 -29.93 -8.60
CA THR A 353 -24.54 -29.46 -7.47
C THR A 353 -24.40 -27.96 -7.21
N THR A 354 -23.71 -27.24 -8.09
CA THR A 354 -23.50 -25.80 -7.97
C THR A 354 -24.31 -25.12 -9.05
N VAL A 355 -25.01 -24.06 -8.67
CA VAL A 355 -25.63 -23.12 -9.59
C VAL A 355 -24.90 -21.80 -9.52
N LYS A 356 -24.84 -21.08 -10.63
CA LYS A 356 -24.15 -19.80 -10.74
C LYS A 356 -25.01 -18.82 -11.51
N ASP A 357 -24.76 -17.55 -11.25
CA ASP A 357 -25.27 -16.50 -12.10
C ASP A 357 -24.42 -16.32 -13.36
N THR A 358 -24.85 -15.41 -14.24
CA THR A 358 -24.20 -15.14 -15.53
C THR A 358 -22.80 -14.54 -15.39
N THR A 359 -22.50 -13.79 -14.31
CA THR A 359 -21.15 -13.24 -14.07
C THR A 359 -20.23 -14.26 -13.38
N GLY A 360 -20.82 -15.20 -12.64
CA GLY A 360 -20.11 -16.18 -11.81
C GLY A 360 -19.79 -15.68 -10.41
N ASP A 361 -20.16 -14.44 -10.07
CA ASP A 361 -19.96 -13.82 -8.77
C ASP A 361 -20.95 -14.36 -7.72
N PHE A 362 -22.15 -14.73 -8.16
CA PHE A 362 -23.20 -15.28 -7.32
C PHE A 362 -23.38 -16.78 -7.55
N LYS A 363 -23.45 -17.54 -6.46
CA LYS A 363 -23.51 -19.01 -6.53
C LYS A 363 -24.38 -19.63 -5.45
N GLY A 364 -24.95 -20.77 -5.79
CA GLY A 364 -25.75 -21.59 -4.89
C GLY A 364 -25.27 -23.04 -4.85
N THR A 365 -25.57 -23.73 -3.76
CA THR A 365 -25.34 -25.18 -3.65
C THR A 365 -26.65 -25.92 -3.46
N MET A 366 -26.88 -26.95 -4.29
CA MET A 366 -28.02 -27.85 -4.15
C MET A 366 -27.87 -28.73 -2.92
N VAL A 367 -28.94 -28.82 -2.12
CA VAL A 367 -29.00 -29.63 -0.90
C VAL A 367 -30.28 -30.47 -0.91
N GLY A 368 -30.12 -31.79 -0.76
CA GLY A 368 -31.26 -32.72 -0.67
C GLY A 368 -31.89 -33.06 -2.03
N GLY A 369 -33.22 -33.15 -2.09
CA GLY A 369 -33.99 -33.58 -3.27
C GLY A 369 -34.13 -32.52 -4.37
N VAL A 370 -33.00 -31.96 -4.82
CA VAL A 370 -32.90 -31.07 -6.00
C VAL A 370 -32.05 -31.77 -7.06
N THR A 371 -32.55 -31.79 -8.30
CA THR A 371 -31.85 -32.41 -9.44
C THR A 371 -32.02 -31.57 -10.69
N TRP A 372 -31.05 -31.63 -11.61
CA TRP A 372 -31.21 -31.11 -12.96
C TRP A 372 -32.31 -31.85 -13.72
N GLY A 373 -33.13 -31.10 -14.45
CA GLY A 373 -34.16 -31.61 -15.34
C GLY A 373 -34.41 -30.68 -16.52
N GLU A 374 -35.59 -30.80 -17.12
CA GLU A 374 -36.05 -29.94 -18.22
C GLU A 374 -36.53 -28.60 -17.65
N GLY A 375 -35.88 -27.52 -18.06
CA GLY A 375 -36.25 -26.14 -17.74
C GLY A 375 -37.40 -25.62 -18.59
N ARG A 376 -37.75 -24.34 -18.40
CA ARG A 376 -38.52 -23.57 -19.38
C ARG A 376 -37.67 -23.36 -20.64
N TYR A 377 -36.39 -23.10 -20.42
CA TYR A 377 -35.34 -22.93 -21.41
C TYR A 377 -34.20 -23.89 -21.04
N GLY A 378 -33.76 -24.75 -21.96
CA GLY A 378 -32.64 -25.66 -21.67
C GLY A 378 -32.85 -26.59 -20.46
N SER A 379 -31.90 -26.56 -19.52
CA SER A 379 -31.99 -27.28 -18.25
C SER A 379 -32.67 -26.42 -17.18
N GLY A 380 -32.97 -27.01 -16.03
CA GLY A 380 -33.54 -26.28 -14.91
C GLY A 380 -33.51 -27.14 -13.66
N LEU A 381 -33.93 -26.58 -12.54
CA LEU A 381 -33.94 -27.28 -11.27
C LEU A 381 -35.28 -27.93 -10.98
N VAL A 382 -35.27 -29.23 -10.73
CA VAL A 382 -36.45 -29.99 -10.31
C VAL A 382 -36.34 -30.30 -8.81
N PHE A 383 -37.35 -29.87 -8.07
CA PHE A 383 -37.50 -30.06 -6.62
C PHE A 383 -38.52 -31.17 -6.35
N ASP A 384 -38.14 -32.17 -5.56
CA ASP A 384 -39.00 -33.33 -5.24
C ASP A 384 -39.90 -33.14 -4.00
N GLY A 385 -39.74 -32.02 -3.28
CA GLY A 385 -40.39 -31.75 -2.00
C GLY A 385 -39.50 -32.03 -0.77
N SER A 386 -38.20 -32.26 -0.94
CA SER A 386 -37.27 -32.54 0.16
C SER A 386 -35.90 -31.85 0.06
N GLY A 387 -35.72 -30.93 -0.88
CA GLY A 387 -34.45 -30.21 -1.11
C GLY A 387 -34.61 -28.72 -1.37
N TYR A 388 -33.49 -28.01 -1.41
CA TYR A 388 -33.39 -26.58 -1.66
C TYR A 388 -32.03 -26.20 -2.28
N VAL A 389 -31.89 -24.97 -2.75
CA VAL A 389 -30.59 -24.36 -3.09
C VAL A 389 -30.22 -23.36 -2.00
N ASP A 390 -29.00 -23.49 -1.47
CA ASP A 390 -28.44 -22.61 -0.44
C ASP A 390 -27.57 -21.54 -1.10
N LEU A 391 -28.03 -20.30 -1.12
CA LEU A 391 -27.34 -19.15 -1.72
C LEU A 391 -26.50 -18.39 -0.67
N LYS A 392 -27.01 -18.30 0.57
CA LYS A 392 -26.33 -17.69 1.74
C LYS A 392 -26.03 -16.20 1.62
N TYR A 393 -26.79 -15.47 0.80
CA TYR A 393 -26.73 -14.01 0.75
C TYR A 393 -27.73 -13.40 1.75
N ASP A 394 -27.37 -12.21 2.24
CA ASP A 394 -28.22 -11.40 3.12
C ASP A 394 -29.41 -10.82 2.36
N ASP A 395 -30.49 -10.51 3.07
CA ASP A 395 -31.71 -9.96 2.46
C ASP A 395 -31.45 -8.57 1.87
N ILE A 396 -32.08 -8.27 0.74
CA ILE A 396 -31.95 -6.99 0.05
C ILE A 396 -32.82 -5.95 0.75
N GLY A 397 -32.21 -4.87 1.25
CA GLY A 397 -32.93 -3.74 1.82
C GLY A 397 -33.48 -2.78 0.76
N GLY A 398 -34.54 -2.05 1.07
CA GLY A 398 -35.12 -1.07 0.16
C GLY A 398 -36.02 -1.68 -0.92
N ASP A 399 -35.97 -1.12 -2.13
CA ASP A 399 -36.72 -1.58 -3.29
C ASP A 399 -36.05 -2.81 -3.90
N TRP A 400 -36.83 -3.76 -4.43
CA TRP A 400 -36.27 -4.95 -5.05
C TRP A 400 -37.22 -5.58 -6.06
N THR A 401 -36.65 -6.37 -6.97
CA THR A 401 -37.41 -7.21 -7.90
C THR A 401 -36.85 -8.62 -7.88
N ALA A 402 -37.73 -9.61 -7.80
CA ALA A 402 -37.35 -11.01 -7.97
C ALA A 402 -38.31 -11.70 -8.92
N GLY A 403 -37.81 -12.52 -9.82
CA GLY A 403 -38.68 -13.38 -10.61
C GLY A 403 -37.97 -14.49 -11.34
N MET A 404 -38.78 -15.41 -11.82
CA MET A 404 -38.33 -16.68 -12.35
C MET A 404 -39.44 -17.41 -13.08
N TRP A 405 -39.05 -18.39 -13.89
CA TRP A 405 -39.96 -19.39 -14.43
C TRP A 405 -40.22 -20.48 -13.39
N VAL A 406 -41.49 -20.84 -13.22
CA VAL A 406 -41.93 -21.85 -12.26
C VAL A 406 -42.90 -22.83 -12.91
N LYS A 407 -42.66 -24.13 -12.71
CA LYS A 407 -43.59 -25.22 -13.06
C LYS A 407 -44.02 -25.94 -11.79
N ARG A 408 -45.13 -25.48 -11.21
CA ARG A 408 -45.65 -26.02 -9.95
C ARG A 408 -46.11 -27.48 -10.10
N GLN A 409 -45.85 -28.30 -9.07
CA GLN A 409 -46.47 -29.62 -8.91
C GLN A 409 -47.28 -29.68 -7.61
N ASP A 410 -48.31 -30.54 -7.58
CA ASP A 410 -49.06 -30.79 -6.35
C ASP A 410 -48.20 -31.59 -5.36
N SER A 411 -47.86 -30.97 -4.24
CA SER A 411 -47.14 -31.57 -3.13
C SER A 411 -48.08 -32.11 -2.04
N GLY A 412 -49.34 -31.66 -1.99
CA GLY A 412 -50.24 -31.83 -0.85
C GLY A 412 -49.74 -31.16 0.44
N ALA A 413 -48.72 -30.29 0.37
CA ALA A 413 -48.15 -29.58 1.50
C ALA A 413 -48.99 -28.34 1.88
N ALA A 414 -48.88 -27.90 3.13
CA ALA A 414 -49.64 -26.75 3.64
C ALA A 414 -49.11 -25.38 3.18
N ASN A 415 -47.88 -25.35 2.69
CA ASN A 415 -47.19 -24.22 2.05
C ASN A 415 -46.04 -24.72 1.17
N ALA A 416 -45.48 -23.81 0.36
CA ALA A 416 -44.26 -24.01 -0.42
C ALA A 416 -43.52 -22.68 -0.59
N ALA A 417 -42.25 -22.63 -0.20
CA ALA A 417 -41.37 -21.47 -0.39
C ALA A 417 -40.78 -21.45 -1.80
N LEU A 418 -40.69 -20.26 -2.38
CA LEU A 418 -40.07 -19.98 -3.68
C LEU A 418 -38.67 -19.42 -3.45
N LEU A 419 -38.61 -18.27 -2.78
CA LEU A 419 -37.39 -17.66 -2.26
C LEU A 419 -37.55 -17.41 -0.76
N ALA A 420 -36.48 -17.61 0.01
CA ALA A 420 -36.47 -17.36 1.44
C ALA A 420 -35.25 -16.55 1.84
N GLY A 421 -35.52 -15.54 2.66
CA GLY A 421 -34.56 -14.71 3.34
C GLY A 421 -34.49 -15.00 4.83
N THR A 422 -33.73 -14.19 5.54
CA THR A 422 -33.60 -14.23 6.99
C THR A 422 -34.82 -13.63 7.71
N GLU A 423 -35.51 -12.68 7.06
CA GLU A 423 -36.64 -11.93 7.61
C GLU A 423 -37.99 -12.22 6.94
N GLY A 424 -38.00 -12.79 5.73
CA GLY A 424 -39.23 -13.10 5.00
C GLY A 424 -39.09 -14.14 3.89
N GLU A 425 -40.20 -14.42 3.21
CA GLU A 425 -40.28 -15.40 2.12
C GLU A 425 -41.25 -14.97 1.02
N ILE A 426 -40.90 -15.29 -0.23
CA ILE A 426 -41.83 -15.39 -1.34
C ILE A 426 -42.35 -16.84 -1.38
N LYS A 427 -43.67 -17.01 -1.46
CA LYS A 427 -44.36 -18.30 -1.40
C LYS A 427 -44.98 -18.67 -2.75
N LEU A 428 -44.69 -19.88 -3.22
CA LEU A 428 -45.44 -20.51 -4.32
C LEU A 428 -46.82 -20.98 -3.85
N GLU A 429 -46.89 -21.44 -2.60
CA GLU A 429 -48.13 -21.76 -1.91
C GLU A 429 -48.11 -21.16 -0.50
N GLN A 430 -49.01 -20.23 -0.23
CA GLN A 430 -49.12 -19.57 1.05
C GLN A 430 -49.77 -20.48 2.10
N TRP A 431 -49.26 -20.36 3.34
CA TRP A 431 -49.62 -21.13 4.53
C TRP A 431 -51.14 -21.22 4.76
N LYS A 432 -51.57 -22.36 5.32
CA LYS A 432 -52.96 -22.80 5.50
C LYS A 432 -53.65 -23.36 4.25
N ASN A 433 -52.90 -23.93 3.31
CA ASN A 433 -53.44 -24.54 2.08
C ASN A 433 -54.29 -23.57 1.25
N THR A 434 -53.86 -22.31 1.11
CA THR A 434 -54.58 -21.34 0.28
C THR A 434 -54.52 -21.71 -1.20
N GLY A 435 -53.46 -22.42 -1.61
CA GLY A 435 -53.16 -22.72 -3.01
C GLY A 435 -52.74 -21.50 -3.82
N LYS A 436 -52.43 -20.38 -3.15
CA LYS A 436 -52.13 -19.10 -3.78
C LYS A 436 -50.69 -18.68 -3.53
N VAL A 437 -50.15 -17.87 -4.44
CA VAL A 437 -48.85 -17.21 -4.29
C VAL A 437 -48.95 -16.15 -3.19
N GLY A 438 -47.87 -15.87 -2.46
CA GLY A 438 -47.90 -14.90 -1.37
C GLY A 438 -46.54 -14.47 -0.85
N LEU A 439 -46.56 -13.63 0.18
CA LEU A 439 -45.38 -13.21 0.94
C LEU A 439 -45.57 -13.57 2.41
N THR A 440 -44.49 -13.93 3.10
CA THR A 440 -44.49 -14.10 4.56
C THR A 440 -43.45 -13.16 5.15
N ALA A 441 -43.86 -12.29 6.06
CA ALA A 441 -42.96 -11.50 6.89
C ALA A 441 -42.83 -12.20 8.26
N TYR A 442 -41.64 -12.70 8.60
CA TYR A 442 -41.50 -13.56 9.77
C TYR A 442 -41.87 -12.84 11.08
N GLY A 443 -42.76 -13.46 11.84
CA GLY A 443 -43.23 -12.89 13.10
C GLY A 443 -44.19 -11.70 12.94
N VAL A 444 -44.52 -11.32 11.71
CA VAL A 444 -45.42 -10.21 11.39
C VAL A 444 -46.73 -10.75 10.83
N ASP A 445 -46.78 -11.12 9.54
CA ASP A 445 -48.02 -11.59 8.90
C ASP A 445 -47.75 -12.41 7.61
N ASP A 446 -48.78 -13.10 7.15
CA ASP A 446 -48.82 -13.83 5.87
C ASP A 446 -49.75 -13.10 4.88
N TYR A 447 -49.19 -12.65 3.76
CA TYR A 447 -49.91 -11.96 2.69
C TYR A 447 -50.13 -12.90 1.50
N THR A 448 -51.25 -12.73 0.81
CA THR A 448 -51.66 -13.62 -0.29
C THR A 448 -52.10 -12.79 -1.49
N PHE A 449 -51.55 -13.08 -2.66
CA PHE A 449 -52.02 -12.55 -3.94
C PHE A 449 -53.22 -13.35 -4.45
N ASP A 450 -54.12 -12.75 -5.22
CA ASP A 450 -55.26 -13.42 -5.86
C ASP A 450 -54.84 -14.21 -7.12
N TYR A 451 -53.77 -14.99 -7.01
CA TYR A 451 -53.25 -15.83 -8.09
C TYR A 451 -52.82 -17.21 -7.61
N THR A 452 -53.16 -18.22 -8.40
CA THR A 452 -52.76 -19.61 -8.22
C THR A 452 -52.00 -20.07 -9.44
N ALA A 453 -50.72 -20.42 -9.26
CA ALA A 453 -49.93 -21.02 -10.34
C ALA A 453 -50.53 -22.38 -10.76
N PRO A 454 -50.78 -22.62 -12.06
CA PRO A 454 -51.31 -23.88 -12.56
C PRO A 454 -50.33 -25.04 -12.35
N ILE A 455 -50.87 -26.24 -12.13
CA ILE A 455 -50.06 -27.46 -11.96
C ILE A 455 -49.57 -27.94 -13.33
N GLY A 456 -48.26 -28.17 -13.45
CA GLY A 456 -47.65 -28.78 -14.64
C GLY A 456 -47.46 -27.84 -15.83
N GLU A 457 -47.75 -26.55 -15.67
CA GLU A 457 -47.55 -25.51 -16.68
C GLU A 457 -46.46 -24.53 -16.21
N TRP A 458 -45.62 -24.08 -17.14
CA TRP A 458 -44.62 -23.04 -16.86
C TRP A 458 -45.30 -21.68 -16.83
N VAL A 459 -45.06 -20.92 -15.76
CA VAL A 459 -45.46 -19.52 -15.62
C VAL A 459 -44.28 -18.69 -15.13
N HIS A 460 -44.10 -17.50 -15.68
CA HIS A 460 -43.13 -16.53 -15.16
C HIS A 460 -43.80 -15.75 -14.03
N LEU A 461 -43.19 -15.73 -12.86
CA LEU A 461 -43.64 -14.95 -11.72
C LEU A 461 -42.58 -13.90 -11.41
N ALA A 462 -42.98 -12.63 -11.39
CA ALA A 462 -42.12 -11.54 -10.93
C ALA A 462 -42.81 -10.73 -9.83
N PHE A 463 -42.04 -10.35 -8.82
CA PHE A 463 -42.47 -9.62 -7.64
C PHE A 463 -41.65 -8.34 -7.58
N VAL A 464 -42.32 -7.20 -7.63
CA VAL A 464 -41.70 -5.87 -7.58
C VAL A 464 -42.15 -5.21 -6.28
N SER A 465 -41.21 -4.98 -5.36
CA SER A 465 -41.47 -4.34 -4.07
C SER A 465 -40.85 -2.95 -4.04
N ASN A 466 -41.63 -1.97 -3.62
CA ASN A 466 -41.17 -0.60 -3.37
C ASN A 466 -41.92 0.01 -2.18
N ASP A 467 -41.71 1.30 -1.93
CA ASP A 467 -42.35 2.04 -0.85
C ASP A 467 -43.89 2.03 -0.84
N GLN A 468 -44.55 1.65 -1.94
CA GLN A 468 -46.01 1.53 -2.05
C GLN A 468 -46.54 0.13 -1.73
N GLY A 469 -45.69 -0.91 -1.71
CA GLY A 469 -46.12 -2.30 -1.55
C GLY A 469 -45.45 -3.25 -2.54
N THR A 470 -45.96 -4.48 -2.62
CA THR A 470 -45.43 -5.50 -3.56
C THR A 470 -46.45 -5.83 -4.63
N THR A 471 -46.02 -5.75 -5.89
CA THR A 471 -46.82 -6.05 -7.08
C THR A 471 -46.40 -7.40 -7.66
N LEU A 472 -47.38 -8.26 -7.96
CA LEU A 472 -47.18 -9.53 -8.65
C LEU A 472 -47.46 -9.36 -10.16
N TYR A 473 -46.49 -9.73 -10.98
CA TYR A 473 -46.61 -9.88 -12.42
C TYR A 473 -46.58 -11.37 -12.77
N VAL A 474 -47.52 -11.79 -13.62
CA VAL A 474 -47.58 -13.16 -14.15
C VAL A 474 -47.43 -13.10 -15.66
N ASN A 475 -46.43 -13.78 -16.19
CA ASN A 475 -46.08 -13.78 -17.62
C ASN A 475 -45.95 -12.35 -18.20
N GLY A 476 -45.34 -11.44 -17.44
CA GLY A 476 -45.11 -10.05 -17.82
C GLY A 476 -46.31 -9.11 -17.60
N VAL A 477 -47.44 -9.62 -17.09
CA VAL A 477 -48.66 -8.82 -16.89
C VAL A 477 -48.93 -8.63 -15.40
N GLU A 478 -49.10 -7.37 -14.99
CA GLU A 478 -49.54 -7.03 -13.64
C GLU A 478 -50.84 -7.77 -13.31
N THR A 479 -50.81 -8.57 -12.24
CA THR A 479 -51.90 -9.48 -11.89
C THR A 479 -52.56 -9.09 -10.57
N ASP A 480 -51.77 -8.67 -9.58
CA ASP A 480 -52.29 -8.26 -8.27
C ASP A 480 -51.27 -7.38 -7.52
N HIS A 481 -51.74 -6.64 -6.52
CA HIS A 481 -50.92 -5.76 -5.69
C HIS A 481 -51.33 -5.88 -4.21
N ILE A 482 -50.34 -5.86 -3.31
CA ILE A 482 -50.57 -5.84 -1.86
C ILE A 482 -49.81 -4.67 -1.23
N ASP A 483 -50.47 -3.96 -0.32
CA ASP A 483 -49.91 -2.85 0.45
C ASP A 483 -49.00 -3.37 1.60
N ALA A 484 -48.06 -4.25 1.26
CA ALA A 484 -47.11 -4.85 2.18
C ALA A 484 -45.76 -5.07 1.49
N THR A 485 -44.69 -4.86 2.23
CA THR A 485 -43.30 -5.07 1.80
C THR A 485 -42.59 -6.02 2.75
N ILE A 486 -41.59 -6.71 2.22
CA ILE A 486 -40.58 -7.47 2.98
C ILE A 486 -39.21 -7.07 2.43
N ASN A 487 -38.12 -7.32 3.15
CA ASN A 487 -36.79 -7.28 2.55
C ASN A 487 -36.68 -8.38 1.48
N GLY A 488 -35.96 -8.10 0.39
CA GLY A 488 -35.84 -8.98 -0.76
C GLY A 488 -35.17 -10.31 -0.38
N PRO A 489 -35.91 -11.44 -0.41
CA PRO A 489 -35.38 -12.69 0.12
C PRO A 489 -34.44 -13.37 -0.88
N VAL A 490 -33.17 -13.56 -0.50
CA VAL A 490 -32.14 -14.10 -1.42
C VAL A 490 -31.20 -15.14 -0.78
N SER A 491 -31.54 -15.65 0.41
CA SER A 491 -30.69 -16.64 1.08
C SER A 491 -30.89 -18.08 0.55
N ARG A 492 -32.09 -18.45 0.09
CA ARG A 492 -32.42 -19.81 -0.40
C ARG A 492 -33.49 -19.83 -1.49
N ILE A 493 -33.42 -20.85 -2.34
CA ILE A 493 -34.46 -21.21 -3.32
C ILE A 493 -35.12 -22.52 -2.88
N GLY A 494 -36.46 -22.52 -2.82
CA GLY A 494 -37.27 -23.74 -2.67
C GLY A 494 -37.51 -24.24 -1.24
N ALA A 495 -36.99 -23.57 -0.19
CA ALA A 495 -37.32 -23.88 1.21
C ALA A 495 -37.02 -22.71 2.14
N ASN A 496 -37.63 -22.70 3.33
CA ASN A 496 -37.37 -21.74 4.40
C ASN A 496 -35.89 -21.70 4.82
N TYR A 497 -35.39 -20.50 5.15
CA TYR A 497 -34.01 -20.27 5.59
C TYR A 497 -33.70 -20.86 6.98
N LYS A 498 -34.65 -20.85 7.92
CA LYS A 498 -34.41 -21.29 9.29
C LYS A 498 -34.21 -22.81 9.39
N ASP A 499 -33.08 -23.19 9.97
CA ASP A 499 -32.79 -24.58 10.27
C ASP A 499 -33.60 -25.12 11.46
N GLY A 500 -33.88 -26.42 11.45
CA GLY A 500 -34.53 -27.13 12.57
C GLY A 500 -36.07 -27.04 12.62
N LEU A 501 -36.72 -26.38 11.66
CA LEU A 501 -38.19 -26.41 11.55
C LEU A 501 -38.69 -27.81 11.18
N SER A 502 -39.82 -28.21 11.76
CA SER A 502 -40.48 -29.50 11.46
C SER A 502 -41.07 -29.55 10.05
N ASP A 503 -41.38 -28.38 9.49
CA ASP A 503 -41.82 -28.18 8.11
C ASP A 503 -41.14 -26.90 7.60
N ARG A 504 -40.37 -27.02 6.52
CA ARG A 504 -39.67 -25.89 5.87
C ARG A 504 -40.41 -25.38 4.64
N GLY A 505 -41.59 -25.92 4.33
CA GLY A 505 -42.33 -25.60 3.13
C GLY A 505 -41.53 -25.90 1.86
N TYR A 506 -40.97 -27.11 1.77
CA TYR A 506 -40.19 -27.53 0.61
C TYR A 506 -41.03 -27.46 -0.67
N MET A 507 -40.49 -26.79 -1.68
CA MET A 507 -41.09 -26.72 -3.00
C MET A 507 -41.11 -28.09 -3.67
N LYS A 508 -42.17 -28.34 -4.44
CA LYS A 508 -42.23 -29.44 -5.40
C LYS A 508 -42.62 -28.90 -6.77
N GLY A 509 -41.81 -29.16 -7.77
CA GLY A 509 -41.95 -28.57 -9.09
C GLY A 509 -40.62 -28.33 -9.77
N ALA A 510 -40.59 -27.44 -10.74
CA ALA A 510 -39.36 -26.98 -11.36
C ALA A 510 -39.25 -25.44 -11.31
N VAL A 511 -38.01 -24.94 -11.23
CA VAL A 511 -37.64 -23.53 -11.32
C VAL A 511 -36.59 -23.38 -12.41
N ASP A 512 -36.66 -22.28 -13.13
CA ASP A 512 -35.73 -21.94 -14.19
C ASP A 512 -35.54 -20.41 -14.27
N ASP A 513 -34.38 -19.96 -14.74
CA ASP A 513 -34.05 -18.55 -14.98
C ASP A 513 -34.41 -17.58 -13.83
N VAL A 514 -33.71 -17.71 -12.69
CA VAL A 514 -33.95 -16.88 -11.49
C VAL A 514 -33.21 -15.56 -11.61
N GLN A 515 -33.94 -14.45 -11.59
CA GLN A 515 -33.41 -13.09 -11.71
C GLN A 515 -33.79 -12.26 -10.48
N ILE A 516 -32.80 -11.58 -9.90
CA ILE A 516 -32.97 -10.75 -8.70
C ILE A 516 -32.26 -9.41 -8.91
N TYR A 517 -32.96 -8.33 -8.58
CA TYR A 517 -32.50 -6.95 -8.70
C TYR A 517 -32.71 -6.21 -7.37
N ASP A 518 -31.79 -5.32 -7.05
CA ASP A 518 -31.81 -4.41 -5.88
C ASP A 518 -32.60 -3.11 -6.13
N ARG A 519 -33.53 -3.16 -7.09
CA ARG A 519 -34.41 -2.07 -7.45
C ARG A 519 -35.77 -2.59 -7.91
N ALA A 520 -36.77 -1.71 -7.87
CA ALA A 520 -38.05 -1.96 -8.50
C ALA A 520 -37.93 -1.81 -10.03
N LEU A 521 -38.20 -2.88 -10.78
CA LEU A 521 -38.26 -2.86 -12.25
C LEU A 521 -39.59 -2.30 -12.73
N SER A 522 -39.55 -1.60 -13.87
CA SER A 522 -40.72 -1.15 -14.59
C SER A 522 -41.46 -2.31 -15.28
N ALA A 523 -42.72 -2.12 -15.66
CA ALA A 523 -43.50 -3.15 -16.35
C ALA A 523 -42.89 -3.58 -17.70
N GLU A 524 -42.13 -2.71 -18.37
CA GLU A 524 -41.40 -3.00 -19.61
C GLU A 524 -40.21 -3.92 -19.32
N GLU A 525 -39.38 -3.56 -18.34
CA GLU A 525 -38.27 -4.39 -17.89
C GLU A 525 -38.74 -5.77 -17.36
N ILE A 526 -39.92 -5.86 -16.74
CA ILE A 526 -40.54 -7.14 -16.35
C ILE A 526 -40.97 -7.98 -17.56
N MET A 527 -41.35 -7.31 -18.66
CA MET A 527 -41.67 -7.99 -19.92
C MET A 527 -40.41 -8.56 -20.56
N ASP A 528 -39.32 -7.80 -20.55
CA ASP A 528 -38.01 -8.21 -21.06
C ASP A 528 -37.42 -9.35 -20.23
N MET A 529 -37.47 -9.23 -18.90
CA MET A 529 -37.06 -10.24 -17.92
C MET A 529 -37.67 -11.63 -18.19
N LYS A 530 -38.90 -11.69 -18.72
CA LYS A 530 -39.58 -12.95 -19.08
C LYS A 530 -39.10 -13.51 -20.43
N GLU A 531 -38.81 -12.64 -21.40
CA GLU A 531 -38.63 -12.99 -22.83
C GLU A 531 -37.18 -13.25 -23.22
N ASP A 532 -36.22 -12.50 -22.67
CA ASP A 532 -34.79 -12.71 -22.94
C ASP A 532 -34.16 -13.55 -21.85
N ALA A 533 -33.93 -14.84 -22.15
CA ALA A 533 -33.37 -15.86 -21.25
C ALA A 533 -31.82 -15.80 -21.08
N PHE A 534 -31.08 -14.99 -21.86
CA PHE A 534 -29.60 -15.03 -21.87
C PHE A 534 -28.88 -13.69 -22.08
N GLY A 535 -29.58 -12.56 -22.15
CA GLY A 535 -28.94 -11.23 -22.21
C GLY A 535 -28.37 -10.89 -23.58
N PHE A 536 -29.04 -11.30 -24.67
CA PHE A 536 -28.73 -10.80 -26.00
C PHE A 536 -29.67 -9.62 -26.29
N GLU A 537 -29.18 -8.41 -26.07
CA GLU A 537 -29.97 -7.19 -26.24
C GLU A 537 -30.02 -6.77 -27.71
N ASN A 538 -31.10 -7.07 -28.44
CA ASN A 538 -31.42 -6.64 -29.83
C ASN A 538 -30.36 -6.94 -30.94
N GLU A 539 -29.08 -6.63 -30.74
CA GLU A 539 -27.97 -6.76 -31.67
C GLU A 539 -26.61 -7.00 -30.99
N MET A 540 -25.69 -7.67 -31.69
CA MET A 540 -24.25 -7.69 -31.37
C MET A 540 -23.47 -7.41 -32.64
N ILE A 541 -22.47 -6.53 -32.54
CA ILE A 541 -21.63 -6.15 -33.67
C ILE A 541 -20.17 -6.25 -33.23
N PHE A 542 -19.40 -7.13 -33.88
CA PHE A 542 -17.97 -7.27 -33.67
C PHE A 542 -17.24 -6.72 -34.88
N ASN A 543 -16.47 -5.65 -34.69
CA ASN A 543 -15.62 -5.13 -35.75
C ASN A 543 -14.31 -5.92 -35.91
N PHE A 544 -13.85 -6.61 -34.85
CA PHE A 544 -12.57 -7.33 -34.84
C PHE A 544 -11.36 -6.40 -35.03
N ASP A 545 -11.42 -5.18 -34.49
CA ASP A 545 -10.36 -4.16 -34.58
C ASP A 545 -9.36 -4.20 -33.41
N GLU A 546 -9.47 -5.16 -32.49
CA GLU A 546 -8.56 -5.30 -31.36
C GLU A 546 -7.13 -5.68 -31.81
N GLY A 547 -6.99 -6.39 -32.94
CA GLY A 547 -5.73 -6.67 -33.64
C GLY A 547 -4.74 -7.60 -32.93
N GLU A 548 -4.85 -7.78 -31.62
CA GLU A 548 -4.03 -8.65 -30.78
C GLU A 548 -4.77 -9.16 -29.53
N GLY A 549 -4.13 -10.03 -28.74
CA GLY A 549 -4.74 -10.61 -27.54
C GLY A 549 -5.62 -11.83 -27.81
N THR A 550 -6.42 -12.23 -26.82
CA THR A 550 -7.19 -13.49 -26.83
C THR A 550 -8.70 -13.30 -26.68
N GLN A 551 -9.20 -12.06 -26.72
CA GLN A 551 -10.63 -11.77 -26.58
C GLN A 551 -11.14 -10.96 -27.78
N ILE A 552 -12.42 -11.13 -28.08
CA ILE A 552 -13.20 -10.23 -28.94
C ILE A 552 -14.27 -9.57 -28.08
N THR A 553 -14.53 -8.30 -28.32
CA THR A 553 -15.58 -7.54 -27.64
C THR A 553 -16.46 -6.86 -28.67
N ASP A 554 -17.76 -6.86 -28.45
CA ASP A 554 -18.71 -6.19 -29.35
C ASP A 554 -18.64 -4.65 -29.18
N THR A 555 -19.21 -3.91 -30.13
CA THR A 555 -19.17 -2.44 -30.13
C THR A 555 -19.87 -1.79 -28.94
N SER A 556 -20.78 -2.49 -28.26
CA SER A 556 -21.42 -1.97 -27.04
C SER A 556 -20.54 -2.14 -25.79
N GLY A 557 -19.57 -3.06 -25.84
CA GLY A 557 -18.76 -3.46 -24.69
C GLY A 557 -19.45 -4.47 -23.76
N ALA A 558 -20.71 -4.87 -24.05
CA ALA A 558 -21.50 -5.75 -23.21
C ALA A 558 -21.17 -7.24 -23.41
N HIS A 559 -20.56 -7.61 -24.55
CA HIS A 559 -20.34 -8.99 -24.92
C HIS A 559 -18.87 -9.23 -25.29
N SER A 560 -18.18 -10.05 -24.49
CA SER A 560 -16.79 -10.46 -24.74
C SER A 560 -16.62 -11.98 -24.76
N PHE A 561 -15.85 -12.48 -25.73
CA PHE A 561 -15.59 -13.91 -25.93
C PHE A 561 -14.11 -14.22 -26.13
N THR A 562 -13.67 -15.37 -25.63
CA THR A 562 -12.28 -15.82 -25.79
C THR A 562 -12.09 -16.53 -27.12
N LEU A 563 -11.01 -16.19 -27.83
CA LEU A 563 -10.58 -16.88 -29.04
C LEU A 563 -10.18 -18.33 -28.71
N GLY A 564 -10.77 -19.29 -29.44
CA GLY A 564 -10.39 -20.69 -29.33
C GLY A 564 -9.10 -21.03 -30.07
N ASP A 565 -8.47 -22.15 -29.70
CA ASP A 565 -7.26 -22.66 -30.34
C ASP A 565 -7.42 -22.76 -31.87
N GLY A 566 -6.46 -22.21 -32.63
CA GLY A 566 -6.49 -22.22 -34.09
C GLY A 566 -7.21 -21.04 -34.74
N ILE A 567 -7.53 -20.00 -33.96
CA ILE A 567 -7.97 -18.68 -34.41
C ILE A 567 -6.86 -17.66 -34.13
N THR A 568 -6.55 -16.79 -35.09
CA THR A 568 -5.53 -15.75 -34.95
C THR A 568 -5.96 -14.46 -35.60
N TRP A 569 -5.48 -13.33 -35.08
CA TRP A 569 -5.63 -12.02 -35.72
C TRP A 569 -4.90 -11.95 -37.06
N THR A 570 -5.50 -11.27 -38.03
CA THR A 570 -4.93 -11.00 -39.36
C THR A 570 -5.54 -9.74 -39.96
N ASP A 571 -5.19 -9.39 -41.19
CA ASP A 571 -5.79 -8.25 -41.90
C ASP A 571 -7.24 -8.57 -42.30
N GLY A 572 -8.17 -7.68 -41.93
CA GLY A 572 -9.59 -7.78 -42.22
C GLY A 572 -9.97 -7.27 -43.63
N LYS A 573 -11.28 -7.18 -43.88
CA LYS A 573 -11.82 -6.39 -45.01
C LYS A 573 -11.68 -4.89 -44.70
N MET A 574 -11.87 -4.51 -43.44
CA MET A 574 -11.56 -3.24 -42.83
C MET A 574 -10.69 -3.53 -41.59
N GLY A 575 -9.65 -2.74 -41.34
CA GLY A 575 -8.81 -2.93 -40.14
C GLY A 575 -8.25 -4.36 -39.98
N SER A 576 -8.44 -4.94 -38.80
CA SER A 576 -8.08 -6.32 -38.50
C SER A 576 -9.28 -7.26 -38.61
N GLY A 577 -9.02 -8.56 -38.65
CA GLY A 577 -10.03 -9.61 -38.70
C GLY A 577 -9.54 -10.91 -38.10
N LEU A 578 -10.40 -11.92 -38.10
CA LEU A 578 -10.09 -13.22 -37.52
C LEU A 578 -9.82 -14.27 -38.60
N ASP A 579 -8.65 -14.90 -38.54
CA ASP A 579 -8.29 -16.04 -39.36
C ASP A 579 -8.68 -17.36 -38.68
N PHE A 580 -9.60 -18.10 -39.28
CA PHE A 580 -9.95 -19.46 -38.87
C PHE A 580 -9.15 -20.47 -39.71
N SER A 581 -8.24 -21.21 -39.06
CA SER A 581 -7.33 -22.15 -39.72
C SER A 581 -7.94 -23.53 -40.08
N GLY A 582 -9.25 -23.73 -39.85
CA GLY A 582 -9.90 -25.03 -40.02
C GLY A 582 -9.81 -25.95 -38.80
N ALA A 583 -9.49 -25.42 -37.61
CA ALA A 583 -9.40 -26.21 -36.37
C ALA A 583 -10.02 -25.53 -35.12
N GLY A 584 -10.33 -24.23 -35.19
CA GLY A 584 -10.78 -23.43 -34.06
C GLY A 584 -12.24 -23.00 -34.12
N ARG A 585 -12.77 -22.59 -32.96
CA ARG A 585 -14.13 -22.04 -32.80
C ARG A 585 -14.18 -21.09 -31.61
N ILE A 586 -15.15 -20.18 -31.61
CA ILE A 586 -15.44 -19.30 -30.46
C ILE A 586 -16.72 -19.83 -29.81
N GLU A 587 -16.72 -19.99 -28.49
CA GLU A 587 -17.90 -20.39 -27.72
C GLU A 587 -18.64 -19.12 -27.28
N LEU A 588 -19.83 -18.91 -27.82
CA LEU A 588 -20.72 -17.80 -27.41
C LEU A 588 -21.63 -18.23 -26.26
N GLY A 589 -22.05 -19.50 -26.24
CA GLY A 589 -22.85 -20.07 -25.15
C GLY A 589 -24.31 -19.64 -25.08
N TYR A 590 -24.79 -18.82 -26.03
CA TYR A 590 -26.20 -18.41 -26.07
C TYR A 590 -27.11 -19.49 -26.65
N ARG A 591 -28.39 -19.44 -26.24
CA ARG A 591 -29.48 -20.16 -26.90
C ARG A 591 -29.75 -19.58 -28.29
N ASP A 592 -30.15 -20.44 -29.22
CA ASP A 592 -30.60 -20.02 -30.55
C ASP A 592 -31.75 -18.98 -30.46
N LEU A 593 -31.71 -17.99 -31.34
CA LEU A 593 -32.75 -16.99 -31.52
C LEU A 593 -34.00 -17.64 -32.12
N ASP A 594 -35.18 -17.07 -31.84
CA ASP A 594 -36.40 -17.44 -32.54
C ASP A 594 -36.28 -17.12 -34.04
N LYS A 595 -37.16 -17.69 -34.88
CA LYS A 595 -37.02 -17.74 -36.36
C LYS A 595 -36.87 -16.40 -37.09
N ASN A 596 -37.11 -15.28 -36.42
CA ASN A 596 -36.93 -13.94 -36.96
C ASN A 596 -35.57 -13.43 -36.48
N TRP A 597 -34.55 -13.47 -37.33
CA TRP A 597 -33.18 -13.07 -36.96
C TRP A 597 -32.41 -12.68 -38.21
N THR A 598 -31.29 -11.96 -38.00
CA THR A 598 -30.35 -11.61 -39.05
C THR A 598 -28.92 -11.86 -38.61
N VAL A 599 -28.10 -12.48 -39.46
CA VAL A 599 -26.64 -12.57 -39.26
C VAL A 599 -25.95 -12.05 -40.51
N GLY A 600 -25.07 -11.06 -40.36
CA GLY A 600 -24.23 -10.48 -41.42
C GLY A 600 -22.76 -10.58 -41.08
N LEU A 601 -21.90 -10.85 -42.07
CA LEU A 601 -20.45 -10.79 -41.90
C LEU A 601 -19.72 -10.70 -43.24
N TRP A 602 -18.55 -10.07 -43.22
CA TRP A 602 -17.55 -10.23 -44.28
C TRP A 602 -16.83 -11.56 -44.13
N VAL A 603 -16.62 -12.25 -45.25
CA VAL A 603 -15.88 -13.50 -45.30
C VAL A 603 -14.96 -13.56 -46.52
N ASN A 604 -13.71 -13.94 -46.29
CA ASN A 604 -12.74 -14.33 -47.32
C ASN A 604 -12.54 -15.84 -47.27
N ARG A 605 -13.20 -16.54 -48.19
CA ARG A 605 -13.27 -18.00 -48.19
C ARG A 605 -11.96 -18.65 -48.63
N ARG A 606 -11.57 -19.73 -47.94
CA ARG A 606 -10.57 -20.72 -48.40
C ARG A 606 -11.20 -22.09 -48.66
N GLU A 607 -10.41 -23.05 -49.12
CA GLU A 607 -10.87 -24.42 -49.38
C GLU A 607 -11.25 -25.11 -48.05
N SER A 608 -12.46 -25.67 -47.98
CA SER A 608 -12.97 -26.36 -46.80
C SER A 608 -12.06 -27.54 -46.43
N VAL A 609 -11.70 -27.67 -45.15
CA VAL A 609 -10.76 -28.70 -44.68
C VAL A 609 -11.44 -30.05 -44.48
N GLU A 610 -12.74 -30.04 -44.16
CA GLU A 610 -13.55 -31.25 -43.93
C GLU A 610 -14.70 -31.37 -44.95
N HIS A 611 -15.86 -31.90 -44.54
CA HIS A 611 -17.04 -32.13 -45.38
C HIS A 611 -17.99 -30.93 -45.45
N ASN A 612 -17.72 -29.84 -44.72
CA ASN A 612 -18.46 -28.59 -44.67
C ASN A 612 -17.61 -27.48 -44.03
N ALA A 613 -18.10 -26.24 -44.05
CA ALA A 613 -17.54 -25.11 -43.32
C ALA A 613 -18.66 -24.30 -42.63
N VAL A 614 -18.70 -24.34 -41.29
CA VAL A 614 -19.75 -23.69 -40.47
C VAL A 614 -19.36 -22.27 -40.13
N LEU A 615 -20.25 -21.30 -40.36
CA LEU A 615 -20.05 -19.90 -39.96
C LEU A 615 -20.51 -19.71 -38.52
N MET A 616 -21.76 -20.08 -38.21
CA MET A 616 -22.29 -20.12 -36.85
C MET A 616 -23.15 -21.37 -36.65
N SER A 617 -23.09 -21.94 -35.45
CA SER A 617 -23.92 -23.08 -35.06
C SER A 617 -24.67 -22.84 -33.76
N GLY A 618 -25.84 -23.48 -33.70
CA GLY A 618 -26.78 -23.42 -32.62
C GLY A 618 -27.12 -24.80 -32.05
N ALA A 619 -28.04 -24.86 -31.10
CA ALA A 619 -28.57 -26.12 -30.59
C ALA A 619 -29.48 -26.82 -31.61
N THR A 620 -30.08 -26.06 -32.54
CA THR A 620 -31.13 -26.53 -33.45
C THR A 620 -30.82 -26.35 -34.93
N GLY A 621 -29.78 -25.58 -35.28
CA GLY A 621 -29.41 -25.35 -36.66
C GLY A 621 -28.03 -24.71 -36.87
N GLU A 622 -27.68 -24.48 -38.13
CA GLU A 622 -26.39 -23.93 -38.55
C GLU A 622 -26.55 -23.03 -39.79
N ILE A 623 -25.71 -21.99 -39.89
CA ILE A 623 -25.43 -21.29 -41.13
C ILE A 623 -24.02 -21.66 -41.62
N LYS A 624 -23.86 -21.89 -42.93
CA LYS A 624 -22.65 -22.50 -43.50
C LYS A 624 -22.15 -21.75 -44.72
N LEU A 625 -20.82 -21.60 -44.77
CA LEU A 625 -20.10 -21.12 -45.95
C LEU A 625 -19.99 -22.21 -47.04
N ASP A 626 -19.96 -23.47 -46.60
CA ASP A 626 -19.97 -24.65 -47.48
C ASP A 626 -20.84 -25.75 -46.85
N GLN A 627 -21.93 -26.11 -47.52
CA GLN A 627 -22.87 -27.13 -47.03
C GLN A 627 -22.28 -28.55 -47.07
N TYR A 628 -22.80 -29.42 -46.20
CA TYR A 628 -22.39 -30.81 -46.02
C TYR A 628 -22.20 -31.57 -47.33
N GLN A 629 -21.11 -32.35 -47.40
CA GLN A 629 -20.55 -33.02 -48.58
C GLN A 629 -19.78 -32.09 -49.55
N ASN A 630 -19.27 -30.95 -49.09
CA ASN A 630 -18.47 -30.00 -49.89
C ASN A 630 -19.19 -29.58 -51.17
N THR A 631 -20.44 -29.15 -51.03
CA THR A 631 -21.27 -28.71 -52.16
C THR A 631 -20.68 -27.49 -52.87
N GLY A 632 -19.80 -26.76 -52.20
CA GLY A 632 -19.27 -25.48 -52.67
C GLY A 632 -20.23 -24.31 -52.42
N LYS A 633 -21.42 -24.56 -51.88
CA LYS A 633 -22.53 -23.61 -51.76
C LYS A 633 -22.78 -23.19 -50.32
N VAL A 634 -23.16 -21.93 -50.17
CA VAL A 634 -23.66 -21.36 -48.90
C VAL A 634 -25.00 -22.02 -48.57
N GLY A 635 -25.27 -22.27 -47.29
CA GLY A 635 -26.49 -22.97 -46.90
C GLY A 635 -26.86 -22.82 -45.43
N VAL A 636 -28.01 -23.39 -45.09
CA VAL A 636 -28.49 -23.52 -43.71
C VAL A 636 -28.86 -24.97 -43.42
N THR A 637 -28.77 -25.36 -42.16
CA THR A 637 -29.17 -26.67 -41.68
C THR A 637 -30.14 -26.50 -40.53
N ALA A 638 -31.29 -27.18 -40.59
CA ALA A 638 -32.15 -27.40 -39.44
C ALA A 638 -31.94 -28.84 -38.96
N TYR A 639 -31.35 -29.03 -37.78
CA TYR A 639 -30.97 -30.35 -37.30
C TYR A 639 -32.17 -31.29 -37.21
N GLY A 640 -32.02 -32.49 -37.80
CA GLY A 640 -33.08 -33.50 -37.84
C GLY A 640 -34.24 -33.18 -38.80
N VAL A 641 -34.18 -32.07 -39.53
CA VAL A 641 -35.20 -31.63 -40.48
C VAL A 641 -34.66 -31.67 -41.91
N GLU A 642 -33.77 -30.73 -42.28
CA GLU A 642 -33.32 -30.54 -43.67
C GLU A 642 -32.00 -29.78 -43.75
N ASP A 643 -31.17 -30.14 -44.74
CA ASP A 643 -30.04 -29.33 -45.21
C ASP A 643 -30.45 -28.62 -46.50
N ALA A 644 -30.39 -27.29 -46.51
CA ALA A 644 -30.72 -26.47 -47.67
C ALA A 644 -29.49 -25.70 -48.16
N THR A 645 -29.44 -25.44 -49.47
CA THR A 645 -28.39 -24.64 -50.11
C THR A 645 -29.02 -23.49 -50.88
N PHE A 646 -28.42 -22.31 -50.75
CA PHE A 646 -28.69 -21.20 -51.66
C PHE A 646 -28.01 -21.44 -53.01
N ASP A 647 -28.53 -20.87 -54.09
CA ASP A 647 -27.88 -20.84 -55.40
C ASP A 647 -26.74 -19.81 -55.45
N TYR A 648 -25.79 -19.96 -54.53
CA TYR A 648 -24.61 -19.10 -54.40
C TYR A 648 -23.41 -19.86 -53.85
N SER A 649 -22.25 -19.59 -54.44
CA SER A 649 -20.95 -20.07 -53.99
C SER A 649 -20.05 -18.87 -53.77
N ALA A 650 -19.64 -18.63 -52.52
CA ALA A 650 -18.70 -17.56 -52.22
C ALA A 650 -17.36 -17.82 -52.96
N PRO A 651 -16.80 -16.81 -53.66
CA PRO A 651 -15.52 -16.93 -54.35
C PRO A 651 -14.37 -17.16 -53.37
N MET A 652 -13.35 -17.91 -53.79
CA MET A 652 -12.15 -18.14 -52.97
C MET A 652 -11.20 -16.94 -53.06
N GLY A 653 -10.66 -16.48 -51.92
CA GLY A 653 -9.67 -15.40 -51.88
C GLY A 653 -10.24 -13.99 -52.07
N GLU A 654 -11.56 -13.86 -52.21
CA GLU A 654 -12.26 -12.58 -52.38
C GLU A 654 -13.17 -12.33 -51.18
N TRP A 655 -13.21 -11.09 -50.70
CA TRP A 655 -14.12 -10.67 -49.64
C TRP A 655 -15.54 -10.53 -50.19
N VAL A 656 -16.49 -11.16 -49.52
CA VAL A 656 -17.93 -10.98 -49.76
C VAL A 656 -18.65 -10.82 -48.43
N HIS A 657 -19.66 -9.94 -48.40
CA HIS A 657 -20.55 -9.83 -47.25
C HIS A 657 -21.73 -10.77 -47.44
N LEU A 658 -21.90 -11.71 -46.53
CA LEU A 658 -23.03 -12.62 -46.50
C LEU A 658 -24.00 -12.17 -45.41
N THR A 659 -25.26 -11.96 -45.77
CA THR A 659 -26.31 -11.66 -44.78
C THR A 659 -27.45 -12.65 -44.91
N PHE A 660 -27.74 -13.36 -43.82
CA PHE A 660 -28.83 -14.31 -43.71
C PHE A 660 -29.95 -13.63 -42.94
N VAL A 661 -31.12 -13.47 -43.57
CA VAL A 661 -32.32 -12.93 -42.93
C VAL A 661 -33.37 -14.02 -42.88
N SER A 662 -33.69 -14.52 -41.69
CA SER A 662 -34.73 -15.53 -41.49
C SER A 662 -36.00 -14.88 -40.97
N ASN A 663 -37.14 -15.40 -41.39
CA ASN A 663 -38.46 -15.12 -40.82
C ASN A 663 -39.38 -16.35 -40.98
N ASP A 664 -40.65 -16.23 -40.56
CA ASP A 664 -41.64 -17.31 -40.67
C ASP A 664 -41.87 -17.87 -42.08
N GLN A 665 -41.46 -17.17 -43.14
CA GLN A 665 -41.61 -17.63 -44.54
C GLN A 665 -40.38 -18.38 -45.06
N GLY A 666 -39.22 -18.27 -44.42
CA GLY A 666 -37.99 -18.88 -44.91
C GLY A 666 -36.76 -18.06 -44.56
N THR A 667 -35.61 -18.48 -45.09
CA THR A 667 -34.33 -17.77 -44.95
C THR A 667 -33.93 -17.17 -46.28
N THR A 668 -33.56 -15.90 -46.29
CA THR A 668 -33.09 -15.16 -47.47
C THR A 668 -31.61 -14.90 -47.34
N LEU A 669 -30.83 -15.18 -48.38
CA LEU A 669 -29.42 -14.83 -48.48
C LEU A 669 -29.28 -13.55 -49.29
N TYR A 670 -28.62 -12.55 -48.70
CA TYR A 670 -28.13 -11.38 -49.40
C TYR A 670 -26.61 -11.49 -49.53
N VAL A 671 -26.09 -11.10 -50.69
CA VAL A 671 -24.67 -11.03 -50.98
C VAL A 671 -24.35 -9.59 -51.33
N ASN A 672 -23.43 -8.99 -50.58
CA ASN A 672 -23.03 -7.58 -50.73
C ASN A 672 -24.25 -6.63 -50.75
N GLY A 673 -25.21 -6.84 -49.84
CA GLY A 673 -26.39 -5.99 -49.68
C GLY A 673 -27.51 -6.24 -50.70
N VAL A 674 -27.33 -7.18 -51.64
CA VAL A 674 -28.30 -7.51 -52.68
C VAL A 674 -28.87 -8.90 -52.44
N GLU A 675 -30.20 -9.04 -52.50
CA GLU A 675 -30.87 -10.33 -52.39
C GLU A 675 -30.37 -11.28 -53.48
N GLN A 676 -29.80 -12.42 -53.07
CA GLN A 676 -29.20 -13.41 -53.95
C GLN A 676 -30.15 -14.60 -54.16
N ASP A 677 -30.73 -15.13 -53.09
CA ASP A 677 -31.62 -16.28 -53.14
C ASP A 677 -32.49 -16.39 -51.88
N HIS A 678 -33.61 -17.13 -51.98
CA HIS A 678 -34.53 -17.39 -50.88
C HIS A 678 -34.88 -18.87 -50.82
N ILE A 679 -34.86 -19.45 -49.62
CA ILE A 679 -35.26 -20.83 -49.37
C ILE A 679 -36.45 -20.85 -48.39
N ASP A 680 -37.45 -21.68 -48.69
CA ASP A 680 -38.65 -21.88 -47.87
C ASP A 680 -38.37 -22.71 -46.59
N LEU A 681 -37.19 -22.53 -45.97
CA LEU A 681 -36.76 -23.15 -44.73
C LEU A 681 -36.36 -22.05 -43.73
N ALA A 682 -37.18 -21.85 -42.72
CA ALA A 682 -36.88 -20.98 -41.58
C ALA A 682 -36.21 -21.81 -40.47
N ILE A 683 -35.03 -21.37 -40.04
CA ILE A 683 -34.31 -21.98 -38.91
C ILE A 683 -34.33 -21.02 -37.72
N ASN A 684 -34.12 -21.54 -36.52
CA ASN A 684 -33.79 -20.69 -35.37
C ASN A 684 -32.37 -20.13 -35.54
N GLY A 685 -32.13 -18.91 -35.06
CA GLY A 685 -30.87 -18.19 -35.27
C GLY A 685 -29.74 -18.84 -34.47
N PRO A 686 -28.70 -19.40 -35.10
CA PRO A 686 -27.67 -20.14 -34.39
C PRO A 686 -26.79 -19.22 -33.54
N MET A 687 -26.69 -19.45 -32.23
CA MET A 687 -25.97 -18.56 -31.29
C MET A 687 -25.01 -19.26 -30.32
N ASN A 688 -24.74 -20.55 -30.48
CA ASN A 688 -23.82 -21.25 -29.56
C ASN A 688 -22.34 -20.99 -29.90
N ARG A 689 -21.99 -20.96 -31.18
CA ARG A 689 -20.59 -20.94 -31.64
C ARG A 689 -20.39 -20.16 -32.93
N ILE A 690 -19.20 -19.59 -33.08
CA ILE A 690 -18.66 -19.10 -34.35
C ILE A 690 -17.58 -20.08 -34.84
N GLY A 691 -17.64 -20.44 -36.12
CA GLY A 691 -16.56 -21.15 -36.83
C GLY A 691 -16.49 -22.68 -36.64
N GLY A 692 -17.47 -23.31 -36.01
CA GLY A 692 -17.50 -24.77 -35.84
C GLY A 692 -18.89 -25.31 -35.52
N ASN A 693 -19.09 -26.62 -35.66
CA ASN A 693 -20.38 -27.26 -35.38
C ASN A 693 -20.66 -27.40 -33.87
N ASN A 694 -21.94 -27.59 -33.52
CA ASN A 694 -22.39 -27.81 -32.13
C ASN A 694 -22.81 -29.28 -31.86
N SER A 695 -22.70 -30.16 -32.87
CA SER A 695 -23.24 -31.52 -32.79
C SER A 695 -22.22 -32.53 -32.27
N VAL A 696 -22.48 -33.11 -31.09
CA VAL A 696 -21.66 -34.17 -30.47
C VAL A 696 -21.64 -35.52 -31.23
N ASN A 697 -22.43 -35.65 -32.32
CA ASN A 697 -22.64 -36.91 -33.05
C ASN A 697 -22.09 -36.92 -34.50
N LEU A 698 -21.48 -35.83 -34.97
CA LEU A 698 -20.88 -35.77 -36.31
C LEU A 698 -19.36 -35.95 -36.22
N ALA A 699 -18.81 -36.92 -36.96
CA ALA A 699 -17.37 -37.08 -37.10
C ALA A 699 -16.84 -35.98 -38.03
N GLY A 700 -15.97 -35.11 -37.49
CA GLY A 700 -15.47 -33.88 -38.14
C GLY A 700 -16.17 -32.65 -37.56
N GLY A 701 -15.39 -31.71 -37.03
CA GLY A 701 -15.89 -30.51 -36.33
C GLY A 701 -16.51 -29.45 -37.24
N GLY A 702 -16.50 -29.66 -38.57
CA GLY A 702 -17.07 -28.73 -39.55
C GLY A 702 -16.45 -27.34 -39.49
N PHE A 703 -15.17 -27.29 -39.09
CA PHE A 703 -14.47 -26.05 -38.76
C PHE A 703 -14.36 -25.12 -39.97
N LEU A 704 -14.51 -23.83 -39.70
CA LEU A 704 -14.36 -22.78 -40.68
C LEU A 704 -12.90 -22.67 -41.13
N ASN A 705 -12.70 -22.61 -42.44
CA ASN A 705 -11.43 -22.23 -43.03
C ASN A 705 -11.61 -20.98 -43.88
N ALA A 706 -11.57 -19.83 -43.23
CA ALA A 706 -11.79 -18.52 -43.84
C ALA A 706 -11.23 -17.43 -42.92
N THR A 707 -11.03 -16.25 -43.49
CA THR A 707 -10.90 -15.03 -42.70
C THR A 707 -12.27 -14.37 -42.62
N ILE A 708 -12.67 -13.88 -41.45
CA ILE A 708 -13.94 -13.15 -41.25
C ILE A 708 -13.66 -11.77 -40.68
N ASP A 709 -14.59 -10.87 -40.94
CA ASP A 709 -14.57 -9.49 -40.48
C ASP A 709 -16.00 -8.94 -40.29
N GLN A 710 -16.19 -7.95 -39.43
CA GLN A 710 -17.45 -7.26 -39.09
C GLN A 710 -18.66 -8.19 -38.94
N LEU A 711 -18.69 -9.03 -37.90
CA LEU A 711 -19.83 -9.90 -37.62
C LEU A 711 -20.95 -9.09 -36.94
N SER A 712 -22.13 -9.05 -37.55
CA SER A 712 -23.34 -8.49 -36.96
C SER A 712 -24.41 -9.56 -36.77
N VAL A 713 -25.06 -9.58 -35.62
CA VAL A 713 -26.22 -10.44 -35.33
C VAL A 713 -27.35 -9.57 -34.80
N PHE A 714 -28.58 -9.85 -35.22
CA PHE A 714 -29.79 -9.17 -34.78
C PHE A 714 -30.87 -10.20 -34.43
N ASP A 715 -31.63 -9.95 -33.38
CA ASP A 715 -32.77 -10.77 -32.93
C ASP A 715 -34.05 -10.57 -33.77
N ARG A 716 -33.91 -9.88 -34.90
CA ARG A 716 -35.00 -9.52 -35.81
C ARG A 716 -34.59 -9.69 -37.25
N SER A 717 -35.60 -9.84 -38.11
CA SER A 717 -35.40 -9.82 -39.56
C SER A 717 -35.18 -8.39 -40.04
N LEU A 718 -34.01 -8.08 -40.59
CA LEU A 718 -33.75 -6.79 -41.23
C LEU A 718 -34.50 -6.67 -42.56
N THR A 719 -34.89 -5.45 -42.90
CA THR A 719 -35.40 -5.10 -44.22
C THR A 719 -34.28 -5.07 -45.25
N ALA A 720 -34.62 -5.20 -46.54
CA ALA A 720 -33.63 -5.16 -47.61
C ALA A 720 -32.83 -3.85 -47.68
N ASP A 721 -33.35 -2.73 -47.15
CA ASP A 721 -32.61 -1.46 -47.08
C ASP A 721 -31.66 -1.44 -45.89
N GLU A 722 -32.08 -1.95 -44.72
CA GLU A 722 -31.17 -2.14 -43.57
C GLU A 722 -30.03 -3.12 -43.91
N VAL A 723 -30.30 -4.18 -44.68
CA VAL A 723 -29.26 -5.10 -45.15
C VAL A 723 -28.26 -4.42 -46.10
N LYS A 724 -28.69 -3.43 -46.90
CA LYS A 724 -27.75 -2.63 -47.71
C LYS A 724 -26.88 -1.74 -46.85
N ASP A 725 -27.43 -1.22 -45.75
CA ASP A 725 -26.69 -0.38 -44.82
C ASP A 725 -25.55 -1.14 -44.15
N LEU A 726 -25.71 -2.46 -43.91
CA LEU A 726 -24.62 -3.34 -43.43
C LEU A 726 -23.45 -3.50 -44.43
N VAL A 727 -23.65 -3.18 -45.72
CA VAL A 727 -22.66 -3.36 -46.79
C VAL A 727 -22.31 -2.04 -47.47
N LYS A 728 -22.62 -0.90 -46.84
CA LYS A 728 -22.11 0.37 -47.32
C LYS A 728 -20.60 0.37 -47.18
N ASP A 729 -19.95 0.05 -48.29
CA ASP A 729 -18.56 0.37 -48.52
C ASP A 729 -18.51 1.91 -48.50
N ASP A 730 -17.86 2.48 -47.48
CA ASP A 730 -17.50 3.89 -47.43
C ASP A 730 -16.47 4.17 -48.55
N SER A 731 -16.82 3.94 -49.81
CA SER A 731 -15.93 4.15 -50.96
C SER A 731 -16.63 4.53 -52.28
N GLU A 732 -17.90 4.95 -52.29
CA GLU A 732 -18.45 5.69 -53.46
C GLU A 732 -18.22 7.22 -53.34
N PRO A 733 -17.85 7.90 -54.45
CA PRO A 733 -17.44 9.30 -54.40
C PRO A 733 -18.65 10.21 -54.22
N ALA A 734 -18.79 10.77 -53.02
CA ALA A 734 -19.74 11.83 -52.73
C ALA A 734 -19.46 13.05 -53.63
N THR A 735 -20.47 13.48 -54.38
CA THR A 735 -20.49 14.81 -54.97
C THR A 735 -20.41 15.85 -53.85
N ASP A 736 -19.27 16.55 -53.78
CA ASP A 736 -18.81 17.46 -52.73
C ASP A 736 -18.83 16.85 -51.32
N ALA A 737 -17.74 16.16 -50.97
CA ALA A 737 -17.44 15.81 -49.60
C ALA A 737 -17.35 17.08 -48.72
N SER A 738 -18.10 17.10 -47.62
CA SER A 738 -18.13 18.22 -46.69
C SER A 738 -16.86 18.23 -45.83
N LYS A 739 -15.84 18.96 -46.30
CA LYS A 739 -14.56 19.19 -45.61
C LYS A 739 -14.64 20.15 -44.42
N ALA A 740 -15.83 20.63 -44.06
CA ALA A 740 -15.99 21.68 -43.05
C ALA A 740 -15.51 21.26 -41.66
N LEU A 741 -15.65 19.97 -41.30
CA LEU A 741 -15.14 19.46 -40.04
C LEU A 741 -13.64 19.20 -40.11
N LEU A 742 -13.16 18.48 -41.13
CA LEU A 742 -11.73 18.27 -41.39
C LEU A 742 -10.95 19.59 -41.37
N GLN A 743 -11.47 20.65 -41.99
CA GLN A 743 -10.81 21.96 -42.00
C GLN A 743 -10.70 22.57 -40.59
N LYS A 744 -11.74 22.43 -39.75
CA LYS A 744 -11.69 22.94 -38.37
C LYS A 744 -10.69 22.18 -37.52
N VAL A 745 -10.65 20.85 -37.67
CA VAL A 745 -9.71 19.99 -36.93
C VAL A 745 -8.28 20.25 -37.41
N TYR A 746 -8.08 20.40 -38.72
CA TYR A 746 -6.80 20.80 -39.32
C TYR A 746 -6.32 22.16 -38.81
N ASP A 747 -7.19 23.18 -38.81
CA ASP A 747 -6.83 24.51 -38.29
C ASP A 747 -6.45 24.46 -36.81
N TYR A 748 -7.13 23.62 -36.02
CA TYR A 748 -6.80 23.40 -34.61
C TYR A 748 -5.46 22.66 -34.46
N ALA A 749 -5.28 21.56 -35.20
CA ALA A 749 -4.11 20.70 -35.11
C ALA A 749 -2.83 21.40 -35.62
N ALA A 750 -2.92 22.14 -36.73
CA ALA A 750 -1.82 22.92 -37.29
C ALA A 750 -1.39 24.09 -36.38
N ALA A 751 -2.22 24.48 -35.42
CA ALA A 751 -1.92 25.51 -34.42
C ALA A 751 -1.26 24.95 -33.15
N GLN A 752 -1.18 23.63 -32.97
CA GLN A 752 -0.59 23.02 -31.78
C GLN A 752 0.94 23.06 -31.83
N ASP A 753 1.56 23.24 -30.66
CA ASP A 753 3.01 23.10 -30.53
C ASP A 753 3.36 21.63 -30.30
N ILE A 754 4.06 21.03 -31.26
CA ILE A 754 4.45 19.62 -31.23
C ILE A 754 5.92 19.42 -30.86
N SER A 755 6.66 20.49 -30.50
CA SER A 755 8.11 20.41 -30.26
C SER A 755 8.47 19.50 -29.09
N ASN A 756 7.55 19.32 -28.15
CA ASN A 756 7.76 18.56 -26.92
C ASN A 756 7.12 17.17 -26.94
N LEU A 757 6.48 16.77 -28.05
CA LEU A 757 5.94 15.41 -28.16
C LEU A 757 7.07 14.39 -28.28
N ILE A 758 6.82 13.18 -27.78
CA ILE A 758 7.73 12.07 -28.04
C ILE A 758 7.85 11.82 -29.55
N PRO A 759 9.04 11.51 -30.09
CA PRO A 759 9.29 11.34 -31.51
C PRO A 759 8.27 10.46 -32.25
N THR A 760 7.85 9.35 -31.64
CA THR A 760 6.86 8.44 -32.24
C THR A 760 5.50 9.11 -32.40
N VAL A 761 5.07 9.90 -31.41
CA VAL A 761 3.81 10.65 -31.45
C VAL A 761 3.93 11.86 -32.38
N ALA A 762 5.05 12.59 -32.35
CA ALA A 762 5.30 13.70 -33.26
C ALA A 762 5.25 13.25 -34.73
N ALA A 763 5.80 12.07 -35.05
CA ALA A 763 5.75 11.49 -36.38
C ALA A 763 4.31 11.10 -36.80
N LYS A 764 3.54 10.47 -35.90
CA LYS A 764 2.12 10.15 -36.14
C LYS A 764 1.28 11.41 -36.34
N TYR A 765 1.52 12.42 -35.51
CA TYR A 765 0.84 13.72 -35.56
C TYR A 765 1.10 14.43 -36.89
N GLN A 766 2.37 14.52 -37.30
CA GLN A 766 2.74 15.15 -38.56
C GLN A 766 2.19 14.38 -39.77
N ALA A 767 2.20 13.04 -39.73
CA ALA A 767 1.64 12.22 -40.81
C ALA A 767 0.12 12.44 -40.97
N ALA A 768 -0.62 12.48 -39.85
CA ALA A 768 -2.06 12.77 -39.86
C ALA A 768 -2.35 14.20 -40.36
N LEU A 769 -1.53 15.18 -39.94
CA LEU A 769 -1.63 16.57 -40.40
C LEU A 769 -1.39 16.69 -41.92
N ASP A 770 -0.34 16.03 -42.43
CA ASP A 770 0.00 16.02 -43.86
C ASP A 770 -1.09 15.32 -44.69
N GLN A 771 -1.66 14.23 -44.19
CA GLN A 771 -2.75 13.49 -44.82
C GLN A 771 -4.03 14.33 -44.86
N ALA A 772 -4.39 14.99 -43.75
CA ALA A 772 -5.50 15.93 -43.70
C ALA A 772 -5.31 17.11 -44.66
N GLU A 773 -4.11 17.68 -44.77
CA GLU A 773 -3.79 18.74 -45.75
C GLU A 773 -3.97 18.24 -47.19
N ALA A 774 -3.47 17.05 -47.50
CA ALA A 774 -3.59 16.44 -48.83
C ALA A 774 -5.05 16.20 -49.21
N VAL A 775 -5.86 15.67 -48.28
CA VAL A 775 -7.30 15.43 -48.48
C VAL A 775 -8.06 16.75 -48.60
N LEU A 776 -7.74 17.77 -47.80
CA LEU A 776 -8.31 19.12 -47.93
C LEU A 776 -7.99 19.73 -49.30
N ALA A 777 -6.78 19.54 -49.82
CA ALA A 777 -6.32 20.06 -51.10
C ALA A 777 -6.89 19.32 -52.33
N ASP A 778 -7.30 18.05 -52.21
CA ASP A 778 -7.82 17.27 -53.34
C ASP A 778 -9.29 17.61 -53.65
N PRO A 779 -9.62 18.27 -54.78
CA PRO A 779 -10.99 18.61 -55.13
C PRO A 779 -11.90 17.41 -55.43
N ASN A 780 -11.35 16.19 -55.53
CA ASN A 780 -12.11 14.95 -55.76
C ASN A 780 -12.12 14.01 -54.54
N ALA A 781 -11.59 14.44 -53.39
CA ALA A 781 -11.62 13.64 -52.16
C ALA A 781 -13.06 13.18 -51.85
N THR A 782 -13.20 11.89 -51.62
CA THR A 782 -14.45 11.24 -51.24
C THR A 782 -14.79 11.56 -49.77
N GLN A 783 -16.07 11.47 -49.39
CA GLN A 783 -16.48 11.71 -48.00
C GLN A 783 -15.78 10.76 -47.00
N PRO A 784 -15.62 9.47 -47.32
CA PRO A 784 -14.82 8.55 -46.52
C PRO A 784 -13.34 8.94 -46.35
N GLU A 785 -12.69 9.45 -47.41
CA GLU A 785 -11.31 9.96 -47.29
C GLU A 785 -11.26 11.20 -46.39
N VAL A 786 -12.31 12.04 -46.42
CA VAL A 786 -12.46 13.21 -45.54
C VAL A 786 -12.73 12.79 -44.10
N ASP A 787 -13.59 11.80 -43.87
CA ASP A 787 -13.96 11.32 -42.54
C ASP A 787 -12.78 10.58 -41.91
N LYS A 788 -12.10 9.70 -42.66
CA LYS A 788 -10.88 9.03 -42.21
C LYS A 788 -9.77 10.04 -41.88
N ALA A 789 -9.52 11.02 -42.75
CA ALA A 789 -8.54 12.06 -42.43
C ALA A 789 -8.95 12.93 -41.24
N THR A 790 -10.25 13.02 -40.94
CA THR A 790 -10.76 13.75 -39.75
C THR A 790 -10.53 12.93 -38.49
N GLU A 791 -10.82 11.63 -38.54
CA GLU A 791 -10.59 10.66 -37.46
C GLU A 791 -9.11 10.50 -37.13
N ASP A 792 -8.27 10.18 -38.15
CA ASP A 792 -6.82 10.04 -38.00
C ASP A 792 -6.20 11.31 -37.35
N LEU A 793 -6.74 12.49 -37.69
CA LEU A 793 -6.30 13.76 -37.12
C LEU A 793 -6.84 14.02 -35.70
N PHE A 794 -8.06 13.59 -35.37
CA PHE A 794 -8.58 13.63 -34.02
C PHE A 794 -7.81 12.70 -33.07
N GLU A 795 -7.50 11.49 -33.52
CA GLU A 795 -6.65 10.56 -32.77
C GLU A 795 -5.27 11.16 -32.51
N ALA A 796 -4.64 11.73 -33.54
CA ALA A 796 -3.38 12.45 -33.38
C ALA A 796 -3.50 13.61 -32.35
N VAL A 797 -4.59 14.37 -32.38
CA VAL A 797 -4.87 15.42 -31.39
C VAL A 797 -4.99 14.88 -29.97
N HIS A 798 -5.59 13.70 -29.76
CA HIS A 798 -5.65 13.08 -28.44
C HIS A 798 -4.27 12.67 -27.90
N LEU A 799 -3.29 12.45 -28.78
CA LEU A 799 -1.93 12.11 -28.38
C LEU A 799 -1.07 13.32 -27.98
N LEU A 800 -1.62 14.55 -27.99
CA LEU A 800 -0.86 15.76 -27.60
C LEU A 800 -0.37 15.75 -26.14
N GLY A 801 -0.91 14.87 -25.29
CA GLY A 801 -0.45 14.68 -23.90
C GLY A 801 0.86 13.89 -23.77
N PHE A 802 1.29 13.18 -24.81
CA PHE A 802 2.48 12.30 -24.76
C PHE A 802 3.75 13.10 -25.07
N THR A 803 4.22 13.82 -24.05
CA THR A 803 5.39 14.70 -24.13
C THR A 803 6.66 14.01 -23.61
N GLN A 804 7.80 14.42 -24.15
CA GLN A 804 9.11 13.89 -23.77
C GLN A 804 9.41 14.22 -22.29
N GLY A 805 9.79 13.21 -21.51
CA GLY A 805 10.17 13.41 -20.10
C GLY A 805 11.46 14.23 -19.94
N GLU A 806 11.52 15.03 -18.88
CA GLU A 806 12.69 15.82 -18.50
C GLU A 806 13.76 14.95 -17.81
N LYS A 807 14.89 14.73 -18.49
CA LYS A 807 15.91 13.75 -18.05
C LYS A 807 17.08 14.34 -17.28
N ASP A 808 17.08 15.65 -17.01
CA ASP A 808 18.23 16.33 -16.43
C ASP A 808 18.58 15.79 -15.03
N ALA A 809 17.56 15.58 -14.19
CA ALA A 809 17.74 15.01 -12.85
C ALA A 809 18.19 13.54 -12.89
N LEU A 810 17.57 12.73 -13.75
CA LEU A 810 17.94 11.32 -13.97
C LEU A 810 19.40 11.20 -14.46
N ASN A 811 19.82 12.05 -15.40
CA ASN A 811 21.19 12.05 -15.91
C ASN A 811 22.23 12.43 -14.85
N LEU A 812 21.90 13.39 -13.97
CA LEU A 812 22.78 13.74 -12.86
C LEU A 812 22.95 12.55 -11.90
N LEU A 813 21.88 11.81 -11.66
CA LEU A 813 21.87 10.65 -10.78
C LEU A 813 22.61 9.44 -11.39
N ILE A 814 22.47 9.22 -12.71
CA ILE A 814 23.26 8.26 -13.48
C ILE A 814 24.75 8.55 -13.37
N GLU A 815 25.17 9.81 -13.52
CA GLU A 815 26.57 10.19 -13.33
C GLU A 815 27.04 9.93 -11.89
N ARG A 816 26.20 10.20 -10.89
CA ARG A 816 26.53 9.89 -9.49
C ARG A 816 26.70 8.39 -9.24
N ALA A 817 25.81 7.57 -9.79
CA ALA A 817 25.91 6.11 -9.70
C ALA A 817 27.17 5.59 -10.44
N ARG A 818 27.51 6.13 -11.62
CA ARG A 818 28.76 5.80 -12.33
C ARG A 818 30.00 6.13 -11.52
N GLU A 819 30.01 7.28 -10.83
CA GLU A 819 31.09 7.62 -9.90
C GLU A 819 31.21 6.61 -8.77
N MET A 820 30.09 6.19 -8.17
CA MET A 820 30.08 5.16 -7.13
C MET A 820 30.62 3.84 -7.68
N VAL A 821 30.19 3.42 -8.88
CA VAL A 821 30.68 2.21 -9.55
C VAL A 821 32.21 2.23 -9.75
N ALA A 822 32.79 3.40 -10.04
CA ALA A 822 34.24 3.56 -10.14
C ALA A 822 34.99 3.41 -8.79
N HIS A 823 34.25 3.42 -7.68
CA HIS A 823 34.72 3.33 -6.30
C HIS A 823 34.09 2.14 -5.54
N GLU A 824 33.76 1.06 -6.26
CA GLU A 824 33.15 -0.18 -5.71
C GLU A 824 33.81 -0.68 -4.43
N ASP A 825 35.15 -0.64 -4.37
CA ASP A 825 35.92 -1.13 -3.22
C ASP A 825 35.60 -0.39 -1.90
N ASP A 826 35.07 0.83 -1.96
CA ASP A 826 34.73 1.66 -0.79
C ASP A 826 33.37 1.28 -0.16
N TYR A 827 32.55 0.49 -0.85
CA TYR A 827 31.19 0.15 -0.45
C TYR A 827 31.02 -1.33 -0.08
N MET A 828 29.99 -1.63 0.70
CA MET A 828 29.62 -2.96 1.14
C MET A 828 28.99 -3.76 -0.02
N ASP A 829 29.30 -5.04 -0.12
CA ASP A 829 28.86 -5.88 -1.25
C ASP A 829 27.35 -6.24 -1.20
N THR A 830 26.66 -5.97 -0.08
CA THR A 830 25.29 -6.45 0.21
C THR A 830 24.22 -5.92 -0.73
N ASN A 831 24.29 -4.64 -1.10
CA ASN A 831 23.29 -3.96 -1.94
C ASN A 831 23.88 -3.50 -3.28
N TRP A 832 25.11 -3.91 -3.60
CA TRP A 832 25.82 -3.37 -4.76
C TRP A 832 25.17 -3.74 -6.09
N GLN A 833 24.65 -4.97 -6.20
CA GLN A 833 23.95 -5.42 -7.42
C GLN A 833 22.67 -4.62 -7.68
N MET A 834 21.99 -4.16 -6.63
CA MET A 834 20.80 -3.30 -6.75
C MET A 834 21.15 -1.97 -7.43
N LEU A 835 22.31 -1.39 -7.11
CA LEU A 835 22.81 -0.17 -7.78
C LEU A 835 23.11 -0.43 -9.26
N LEU A 836 23.75 -1.55 -9.59
CA LEU A 836 24.08 -1.90 -10.98
C LEU A 836 22.81 -2.11 -11.82
N ASP A 837 21.82 -2.83 -11.29
CA ASP A 837 20.57 -3.12 -11.99
C ASP A 837 19.73 -1.85 -12.19
N ALA A 838 19.66 -0.98 -11.17
CA ALA A 838 18.96 0.30 -11.26
C ALA A 838 19.65 1.27 -12.23
N LEU A 839 20.99 1.29 -12.24
CA LEU A 839 21.78 2.10 -13.16
C LEU A 839 21.56 1.68 -14.61
N GLU A 840 21.55 0.38 -14.91
CA GLU A 840 21.28 -0.13 -16.26
C GLU A 840 19.89 0.31 -16.78
N LYS A 841 18.86 0.19 -15.92
CA LYS A 841 17.49 0.63 -16.26
C LYS A 841 17.40 2.14 -16.47
N ALA A 842 18.02 2.92 -15.59
CA ALA A 842 18.08 4.37 -15.71
C ALA A 842 18.78 4.82 -16.99
N GLU A 843 19.88 4.16 -17.37
CA GLU A 843 20.58 4.42 -18.64
C GLU A 843 19.72 4.08 -19.85
N ALA A 844 18.94 2.99 -19.80
CA ALA A 844 18.01 2.62 -20.86
C ALA A 844 16.90 3.67 -21.05
N VAL A 845 16.25 4.11 -19.96
CA VAL A 845 15.22 5.16 -19.99
C VAL A 845 15.80 6.50 -20.43
N SER A 846 17.01 6.85 -19.98
CA SER A 846 17.67 8.08 -20.42
C SER A 846 17.97 8.06 -21.93
N ALA A 847 18.39 6.92 -22.47
CA ALA A 847 18.68 6.74 -23.88
C ALA A 847 17.44 6.66 -24.77
N ASP A 848 16.26 6.31 -24.23
CA ASP A 848 15.03 6.16 -24.99
C ASP A 848 14.41 7.52 -25.37
N PRO A 849 14.44 7.94 -26.65
CA PRO A 849 13.93 9.24 -27.03
C PRO A 849 12.40 9.36 -26.88
N ASP A 850 11.67 8.24 -26.73
CA ASP A 850 10.22 8.20 -26.49
C ASP A 850 9.83 8.08 -25.00
N ALA A 851 10.80 8.09 -24.08
CA ALA A 851 10.52 7.99 -22.64
C ALA A 851 9.61 9.12 -22.14
N LEU A 852 8.50 8.75 -21.52
CA LEU A 852 7.52 9.64 -20.90
C LEU A 852 7.95 10.03 -19.49
N GLN A 853 7.39 11.13 -18.95
CA GLN A 853 7.82 11.66 -17.65
C GLN A 853 7.72 10.63 -16.51
N TYR A 854 6.66 9.82 -16.45
CA TYR A 854 6.52 8.79 -15.41
C TYR A 854 7.59 7.69 -15.50
N GLU A 855 8.10 7.37 -16.70
CA GLU A 855 9.17 6.40 -16.88
C GLU A 855 10.51 6.97 -16.40
N VAL A 856 10.72 8.27 -16.64
CA VAL A 856 11.88 9.03 -16.14
C VAL A 856 11.85 9.13 -14.62
N ASP A 857 10.69 9.42 -14.03
CA ASP A 857 10.49 9.53 -12.58
C ASP A 857 10.70 8.17 -11.89
N ALA A 858 10.09 7.10 -12.41
CA ALA A 858 10.28 5.75 -11.87
C ALA A 858 11.74 5.28 -11.94
N ALA A 859 12.44 5.59 -13.04
CA ALA A 859 13.87 5.28 -13.18
C ALA A 859 14.74 6.13 -12.23
N TYR A 860 14.36 7.38 -11.99
CA TYR A 860 15.03 8.28 -11.04
C TYR A 860 14.89 7.77 -9.62
N GLU A 861 13.68 7.44 -9.19
CA GLU A 861 13.39 6.94 -7.85
C GLU A 861 14.12 5.62 -7.57
N ALA A 862 14.03 4.65 -8.50
CA ALA A 862 14.69 3.37 -8.36
C ALA A 862 16.23 3.51 -8.28
N LEU A 863 16.82 4.40 -9.07
CA LEU A 863 18.26 4.67 -9.00
C LEU A 863 18.64 5.41 -7.71
N LEU A 864 17.80 6.32 -7.23
CA LEU A 864 18.04 7.09 -6.01
C LEU A 864 18.00 6.17 -4.80
N GLU A 865 16.99 5.31 -4.70
CA GLU A 865 16.86 4.29 -3.67
C GLU A 865 18.07 3.36 -3.67
N ALA A 866 18.49 2.88 -4.85
CA ALA A 866 19.65 2.02 -4.98
C ALA A 866 20.96 2.71 -4.57
N ILE A 867 21.11 4.02 -4.84
CA ILE A 867 22.23 4.83 -4.35
C ILE A 867 22.19 4.96 -2.82
N LEU A 868 21.03 5.26 -2.25
CA LEU A 868 20.85 5.46 -0.81
C LEU A 868 21.00 4.15 -0.01
N ALA A 869 20.71 3.01 -0.64
CA ALA A 869 20.91 1.69 -0.06
C ALA A 869 22.39 1.30 0.10
N GLN A 870 23.33 2.05 -0.50
CA GLN A 870 24.76 1.74 -0.41
C GLN A 870 25.36 2.20 0.91
N GLN A 871 26.11 1.31 1.54
CA GLN A 871 26.83 1.57 2.79
C GLN A 871 28.33 1.54 2.52
N LEU A 872 29.09 2.45 3.13
CA LEU A 872 30.56 2.43 3.06
C LEU A 872 31.13 1.29 3.93
N LYS A 873 32.24 0.71 3.51
CA LYS A 873 33.00 -0.23 4.35
C LYS A 873 33.56 0.50 5.57
N THR A 874 33.46 -0.14 6.73
CA THR A 874 33.89 0.38 8.03
C THR A 874 35.42 0.54 8.13
N ASP A 875 35.90 1.66 8.69
CA ASP A 875 37.34 1.87 8.94
C ASP A 875 37.83 1.06 10.14
N LYS A 876 38.75 0.12 9.90
CA LYS A 876 39.33 -0.80 10.89
C LYS A 876 40.77 -0.46 11.29
N SER A 877 41.32 0.66 10.82
CA SER A 877 42.73 1.01 11.02
C SER A 877 43.13 1.13 12.49
N MET A 878 42.26 1.67 13.35
CA MET A 878 42.51 1.73 14.79
C MET A 878 42.46 0.34 15.45
N LEU A 879 41.52 -0.50 15.02
CA LEU A 879 41.38 -1.87 15.52
C LEU A 879 42.62 -2.71 15.16
N GLU A 880 43.12 -2.58 13.92
CA GLU A 880 44.37 -3.21 13.46
C GLU A 880 45.56 -2.81 14.34
N LEU A 881 45.70 -1.50 14.63
CA LEU A 881 46.79 -0.98 15.45
C LEU A 881 46.75 -1.54 16.90
N LEU A 882 45.54 -1.64 17.48
CA LEU A 882 45.36 -2.18 18.83
C LEU A 882 45.63 -3.69 18.88
N ILE A 883 45.20 -4.43 17.86
CA ILE A 883 45.48 -5.86 17.70
C ILE A 883 46.99 -6.10 17.61
N ASP A 884 47.70 -5.34 16.77
CA ASP A 884 49.16 -5.42 16.65
C ASP A 884 49.86 -5.11 17.98
N ARG A 885 49.37 -4.10 18.72
CA ARG A 885 49.91 -3.73 20.02
C ARG A 885 49.72 -4.86 21.04
N ALA A 886 48.53 -5.44 21.11
CA ALA A 886 48.21 -6.54 22.01
C ALA A 886 49.02 -7.80 21.66
N ASN A 887 49.14 -8.15 20.37
CA ASN A 887 50.00 -9.24 19.90
C ASN A 887 51.46 -9.04 20.34
N GLY A 888 52.00 -7.82 20.20
CA GLY A 888 53.35 -7.50 20.68
C GLY A 888 53.50 -7.61 22.21
N MET A 889 52.44 -7.38 22.99
CA MET A 889 52.43 -7.65 24.43
C MET A 889 52.43 -9.15 24.72
N VAL A 890 51.65 -9.94 23.97
CA VAL A 890 51.61 -11.42 24.08
C VAL A 890 52.98 -12.05 23.85
N GLU A 891 53.75 -11.55 22.87
CA GLU A 891 55.13 -11.99 22.64
C GLU A 891 56.08 -11.69 23.81
N ASN A 892 55.74 -10.72 24.67
CA ASN A 892 56.52 -10.26 25.81
C ASN A 892 55.81 -10.51 27.15
N ALA A 893 54.97 -11.56 27.22
CA ALA A 893 54.14 -11.87 28.38
C ALA A 893 54.92 -11.99 29.71
N ASP A 894 56.19 -12.42 29.64
CA ASP A 894 57.08 -12.59 30.78
C ASP A 894 57.38 -11.27 31.53
N LYS A 895 57.19 -10.11 30.88
CA LYS A 895 57.40 -8.79 31.47
C LYS A 895 56.22 -8.27 32.29
N TYR A 896 55.05 -8.86 32.14
CA TYR A 896 53.81 -8.41 32.79
C TYR A 896 53.38 -9.35 33.91
N VAL A 897 52.71 -8.82 34.93
CA VAL A 897 52.09 -9.65 35.98
C VAL A 897 50.92 -10.46 35.41
N GLU A 898 50.59 -11.59 36.03
CA GLU A 898 49.46 -12.44 35.56
C GLU A 898 48.08 -11.78 35.79
N THR A 899 48.00 -10.81 36.70
CA THR A 899 46.76 -10.10 37.02
C THR A 899 46.24 -9.36 35.78
N ASN A 900 44.98 -9.59 35.42
CA ASN A 900 44.30 -9.06 34.22
C ASN A 900 44.84 -9.56 32.87
N TRP A 901 45.78 -10.50 32.83
CA TRP A 901 46.34 -10.98 31.56
C TRP A 901 45.31 -11.73 30.70
N GLN A 902 44.42 -12.51 31.32
CA GLN A 902 43.35 -13.21 30.60
C GLN A 902 42.35 -12.22 29.95
N MET A 903 42.10 -11.07 30.59
CA MET A 903 41.25 -10.01 30.02
C MET A 903 41.83 -9.47 28.71
N LEU A 904 43.16 -9.36 28.60
CA LEU A 904 43.83 -8.97 27.35
C LEU A 904 43.67 -10.04 26.26
N LEU A 905 43.83 -11.32 26.61
CA LEU A 905 43.67 -12.42 25.64
C LEU A 905 42.24 -12.53 25.12
N ASP A 906 41.25 -12.41 26.01
CA ASP A 906 39.84 -12.50 25.67
C ASP A 906 39.40 -11.30 24.79
N ALA A 907 39.84 -10.08 25.13
CA ALA A 907 39.55 -8.90 24.33
C ALA A 907 40.24 -8.93 22.96
N LEU A 908 41.47 -9.46 22.87
CA LEU A 908 42.20 -9.63 21.62
C LEU A 908 41.52 -10.62 20.67
N ASP A 909 41.01 -11.74 21.19
CA ASP A 909 40.29 -12.75 20.40
C ASP A 909 38.99 -12.19 19.80
N LYS A 910 38.22 -11.43 20.60
CA LYS A 910 37.04 -10.70 20.13
C LYS A 910 37.39 -9.66 19.07
N ALA A 911 38.43 -8.87 19.32
CA ALA A 911 38.89 -7.84 18.38
C ALA A 911 39.31 -8.45 17.03
N GLN A 912 40.00 -9.59 17.04
CA GLN A 912 40.37 -10.33 15.83
C GLN A 912 39.14 -10.84 15.08
N THR A 913 38.14 -11.35 15.80
CA THR A 913 36.86 -11.79 15.21
C THR A 913 36.16 -10.64 14.47
N VAL A 914 36.08 -9.46 15.09
CA VAL A 914 35.49 -8.26 14.47
C VAL A 914 36.36 -7.74 13.31
N TYR A 915 37.68 -7.84 13.42
CA TYR A 915 38.59 -7.45 12.35
C TYR A 915 38.43 -8.32 11.09
N ASP A 916 38.26 -9.63 11.27
CA ASP A 916 38.15 -10.60 10.17
C ASP A 916 36.74 -10.63 9.52
N ASP A 917 35.71 -10.07 10.15
CA ASP A 917 34.36 -9.98 9.58
C ASP A 917 34.26 -8.85 8.53
N PRO A 918 34.12 -9.14 7.22
CA PRO A 918 34.05 -8.12 6.18
C PRO A 918 32.85 -7.17 6.32
N ASN A 919 31.83 -7.55 7.10
CA ASN A 919 30.60 -6.77 7.29
C ASN A 919 30.50 -6.09 8.66
N ALA A 920 31.55 -6.12 9.48
CA ALA A 920 31.54 -5.50 10.81
C ALA A 920 31.15 -4.02 10.72
N THR A 921 30.19 -3.60 11.54
CA THR A 921 29.72 -2.22 11.63
C THR A 921 30.72 -1.32 12.37
N GLN A 922 30.63 -0.01 12.17
CA GLN A 922 31.48 0.96 12.88
C GLN A 922 31.30 0.90 14.41
N THR A 923 30.11 0.54 14.88
CA THR A 923 29.82 0.32 16.30
C THR A 923 30.53 -0.92 16.85
N GLU A 924 30.49 -2.04 16.13
CA GLU A 924 31.19 -3.27 16.53
C GLU A 924 32.70 -3.07 16.54
N VAL A 925 33.25 -2.39 15.54
CA VAL A 925 34.67 -2.01 15.49
C VAL A 925 35.03 -1.06 16.64
N GLY A 926 34.17 -0.09 16.95
CA GLY A 926 34.36 0.83 18.08
C GLY A 926 34.37 0.11 19.43
N THR A 927 33.40 -0.77 19.68
CA THR A 927 33.32 -1.57 20.91
C THR A 927 34.54 -2.49 21.05
N ALA A 928 34.97 -3.14 19.96
CA ALA A 928 36.16 -3.96 19.96
C ALA A 928 37.44 -3.14 20.25
N CYS A 929 37.54 -1.92 19.72
CA CYS A 929 38.63 -1.00 20.04
C CYS A 929 38.65 -0.62 21.52
N ASP A 930 37.50 -0.26 22.08
CA ASP A 930 37.38 0.17 23.47
C ASP A 930 37.70 -0.97 24.45
N GLU A 931 37.12 -2.15 24.24
CA GLU A 931 37.39 -3.35 25.07
C GLU A 931 38.87 -3.74 25.01
N LEU A 932 39.48 -3.73 23.82
CA LEU A 932 40.90 -4.10 23.66
C LEU A 932 41.82 -3.04 24.25
N LEU A 933 41.51 -1.75 24.07
CA LEU A 933 42.29 -0.65 24.64
C LEU A 933 42.24 -0.67 26.17
N GLU A 934 41.05 -0.88 26.76
CA GLU A 934 40.90 -1.00 28.21
C GLU A 934 41.73 -2.18 28.74
N ALA A 935 41.66 -3.33 28.07
CA ALA A 935 42.42 -4.51 28.46
C ALA A 935 43.94 -4.31 28.34
N ILE A 936 44.42 -3.58 27.32
CA ILE A 936 45.83 -3.17 27.17
C ILE A 936 46.24 -2.25 28.34
N MET A 937 45.41 -1.26 28.68
CA MET A 937 45.69 -0.29 29.74
C MET A 937 45.66 -0.91 31.15
N ALA A 938 44.96 -2.03 31.33
CA ALA A 938 44.89 -2.75 32.60
C ALA A 938 46.17 -3.51 32.97
N GLN A 939 47.12 -3.68 32.04
CA GLN A 939 48.34 -4.46 32.27
C GLN A 939 49.40 -3.67 33.05
N ARG A 940 50.20 -4.37 33.86
CA ARG A 940 51.29 -3.78 34.66
C ARG A 940 52.58 -4.59 34.50
N PHE A 941 53.71 -3.89 34.43
CA PHE A 941 55.03 -4.53 34.42
C PHE A 941 55.34 -5.15 35.79
N ARG A 942 56.08 -6.26 35.79
CA ARG A 942 56.62 -6.88 37.01
C ARG A 942 57.68 -5.99 37.65
N ALA A 943 57.78 -6.00 38.98
CA ALA A 943 58.89 -5.39 39.70
C ALA A 943 60.23 -6.02 39.30
N ASP A 944 61.29 -5.21 39.18
CA ASP A 944 62.65 -5.69 38.93
C ASP A 944 63.25 -6.23 40.22
N LYS A 945 63.54 -7.52 40.23
CA LYS A 945 64.09 -8.24 41.38
C LYS A 945 65.54 -8.69 41.18
N SER A 946 66.18 -8.31 40.08
CA SER A 946 67.56 -8.74 39.76
C SER A 946 68.55 -8.51 40.90
N ILE A 947 68.53 -7.33 41.52
CA ILE A 947 69.42 -6.98 42.65
C ILE A 947 69.09 -7.81 43.89
N LEU A 948 67.81 -8.05 44.16
CA LEU A 948 67.37 -8.87 45.29
C LEU A 948 67.77 -10.33 45.10
N GLU A 949 67.64 -10.85 43.88
CA GLU A 949 68.06 -12.19 43.49
C GLU A 949 69.57 -12.39 43.71
N ASP A 950 70.39 -11.48 43.20
CA ASP A 950 71.85 -11.49 43.41
C ASP A 950 72.21 -11.44 44.90
N LEU A 951 71.51 -10.60 45.68
CA LEU A 951 71.77 -10.43 47.09
C LEU A 951 71.35 -11.65 47.92
N VAL A 952 70.20 -12.27 47.61
CA VAL A 952 69.72 -13.52 48.21
C VAL A 952 70.69 -14.65 47.90
N ASN A 953 71.11 -14.82 46.64
CA ASN A 953 72.10 -15.81 46.24
C ASN A 953 73.41 -15.65 47.00
N LYS A 954 73.89 -14.41 47.17
CA LYS A 954 75.10 -14.11 47.95
C LYS A 954 74.92 -14.41 49.43
N ALA A 955 73.78 -14.04 50.01
CA ALA A 955 73.45 -14.27 51.42
C ALA A 955 73.36 -15.77 51.76
N GLU A 956 72.73 -16.57 50.90
CA GLU A 956 72.64 -18.03 51.07
C GLU A 956 74.01 -18.73 51.07
N GLY A 957 74.98 -18.17 50.35
CA GLY A 957 76.35 -18.69 50.26
C GLY A 957 77.28 -18.32 51.42
N MET A 958 76.83 -17.54 52.42
CA MET A 958 77.71 -17.07 53.51
C MET A 958 77.94 -18.15 54.60
N ASP A 959 79.19 -18.32 55.02
CA ASP A 959 79.52 -19.11 56.22
C ASP A 959 79.29 -18.28 57.48
N LEU A 960 78.33 -18.72 58.29
CA LEU A 960 77.88 -18.00 59.48
C LEU A 960 78.57 -18.47 60.78
N SER A 961 79.47 -19.45 60.71
CA SER A 961 80.07 -20.11 61.89
C SER A 961 80.92 -19.19 62.78
N SER A 962 81.39 -18.05 62.25
CA SER A 962 82.31 -17.12 62.92
C SER A 962 81.63 -15.88 63.54
N TYR A 963 80.30 -15.78 63.46
CA TYR A 963 79.52 -14.63 63.93
C TYR A 963 78.70 -14.94 65.19
N THR A 964 78.26 -13.90 65.91
CA THR A 964 77.42 -14.04 67.11
C THR A 964 76.03 -14.58 66.79
N ALA A 965 75.46 -15.38 67.71
CA ALA A 965 74.14 -15.99 67.52
C ALA A 965 73.04 -14.93 67.32
N GLU A 966 73.15 -13.78 67.99
CA GLU A 966 72.20 -12.67 67.89
C GLU A 966 72.24 -12.00 66.51
N SER A 967 73.43 -11.73 65.95
CA SER A 967 73.53 -11.12 64.62
C SER A 967 73.12 -12.09 63.50
N VAL A 968 73.41 -13.38 63.65
CA VAL A 968 72.96 -14.44 62.72
C VAL A 968 71.44 -14.61 62.70
N ALA A 969 70.76 -14.46 63.84
CA ALA A 969 69.30 -14.54 63.89
C ALA A 969 68.63 -13.39 63.10
N VAL A 970 69.16 -12.17 63.22
CA VAL A 970 68.68 -11.00 62.46
C VAL A 970 68.92 -11.19 60.97
N PHE A 971 70.12 -11.67 60.58
CA PHE A 971 70.44 -12.00 59.19
C PHE A 971 69.49 -13.05 58.59
N ARG A 972 69.24 -14.15 59.30
CA ARG A 972 68.32 -15.20 58.82
C ARG A 972 66.88 -14.71 58.67
N SER A 973 66.43 -13.82 59.57
CA SER A 973 65.10 -13.21 59.45
C SER A 973 65.00 -12.32 58.21
N ALA A 974 66.02 -11.48 57.95
CA ALA A 974 66.05 -10.62 56.78
C ALA A 974 66.16 -11.43 55.47
N LEU A 975 66.90 -12.55 55.47
CA LEU A 975 67.00 -13.45 54.33
C LEU A 975 65.66 -14.15 54.03
N ALA A 976 64.95 -14.63 55.05
CA ALA A 976 63.64 -15.25 54.88
C ALA A 976 62.59 -14.26 54.33
N GLU A 977 62.62 -13.01 54.78
CA GLU A 977 61.76 -11.96 54.24
C GLU A 977 62.13 -11.60 52.79
N ALA A 978 63.41 -11.49 52.47
CA ALA A 978 63.89 -11.27 51.10
C ALA A 978 63.47 -12.41 50.16
N GLN A 979 63.56 -13.66 50.60
CA GLN A 979 63.09 -14.83 49.85
C GLN A 979 61.56 -14.80 49.62
N ALA A 980 60.79 -14.35 50.61
CA ALA A 980 59.34 -14.21 50.47
C ALA A 980 58.98 -13.14 49.42
N VAL A 981 59.65 -11.99 49.43
CA VAL A 981 59.50 -10.94 48.40
C VAL A 981 59.97 -11.44 47.03
N MET A 982 61.04 -12.26 46.99
CA MET A 982 61.55 -12.86 45.76
C MET A 982 60.52 -13.81 45.12
N ALA A 983 59.80 -14.60 45.93
CA ALA A 983 58.77 -15.53 45.49
C ALA A 983 57.43 -14.89 45.11
N ASP A 984 57.19 -13.62 45.44
CA ASP A 984 55.90 -12.96 45.18
C ASP A 984 55.79 -12.42 43.75
N ASN A 985 55.19 -13.21 42.85
CA ASN A 985 55.02 -12.84 41.44
C ASN A 985 53.93 -11.79 41.16
N SER A 986 53.24 -11.28 42.19
CA SER A 986 52.22 -10.26 42.05
C SER A 986 52.76 -8.82 42.10
N LEU A 987 54.02 -8.64 42.54
CA LEU A 987 54.62 -7.32 42.69
C LEU A 987 54.82 -6.63 41.34
N THR A 988 54.26 -5.42 41.22
CA THR A 988 54.34 -4.57 40.03
C THR A 988 55.48 -3.56 40.14
N GLU A 989 55.80 -2.85 39.05
CA GLU A 989 56.75 -1.72 39.07
C GLU A 989 56.40 -0.67 40.16
N ASP A 990 55.12 -0.44 40.46
CA ASP A 990 54.69 0.48 41.52
C ASP A 990 55.06 -0.04 42.93
N ASP A 991 55.20 -1.36 43.09
CA ASP A 991 55.62 -2.03 44.31
C ASP A 991 57.15 -2.17 44.42
N GLN A 992 57.92 -1.56 43.50
CA GLN A 992 59.39 -1.66 43.49
C GLN A 992 60.02 -1.27 44.83
N LYS A 993 59.40 -0.35 45.57
CA LYS A 993 59.83 0.03 46.93
C LYS A 993 59.85 -1.14 47.91
N THR A 994 58.97 -2.12 47.75
CA THR A 994 58.91 -3.35 48.57
C THR A 994 60.12 -4.23 48.28
N VAL A 995 60.49 -4.37 47.00
CA VAL A 995 61.70 -5.08 46.58
C VAL A 995 62.96 -4.37 47.07
N ASP A 996 63.04 -3.05 46.88
CA ASP A 996 64.16 -2.21 47.32
C ASP A 996 64.35 -2.24 48.84
N ALA A 997 63.25 -2.23 49.61
CA ALA A 997 63.29 -2.35 51.06
C ALA A 997 63.82 -3.72 51.51
N ALA A 998 63.45 -4.80 50.81
CA ALA A 998 63.99 -6.13 51.06
C ALA A 998 65.49 -6.19 50.76
N VAL A 999 65.95 -5.59 49.66
CA VAL A 999 67.38 -5.44 49.32
C VAL A 999 68.11 -4.70 50.43
N GLU A 1000 67.62 -3.53 50.84
CA GLU A 1000 68.26 -2.70 51.85
C GLU A 1000 68.31 -3.41 53.22
N LYS A 1001 67.22 -4.09 53.60
CA LYS A 1001 67.13 -4.82 54.87
C LYS A 1001 68.07 -6.01 54.91
N LEU A 1002 68.13 -6.81 53.84
CA LEU A 1002 69.06 -7.93 53.74
C LEU A 1002 70.51 -7.46 53.73
N SER A 1003 70.82 -6.40 52.97
CA SER A 1003 72.18 -5.84 52.90
C SER A 1003 72.62 -5.30 54.28
N ARG A 1004 71.76 -4.55 54.97
CA ARG A 1004 72.05 -4.09 56.34
C ARG A 1004 72.24 -5.24 57.32
N ALA A 1005 71.48 -6.32 57.19
CA ALA A 1005 71.63 -7.49 58.05
C ALA A 1005 72.92 -8.27 57.76
N MET A 1006 73.37 -8.31 56.49
CA MET A 1006 74.68 -8.84 56.09
C MET A 1006 75.82 -8.02 56.69
N ASP A 1007 75.76 -6.69 56.59
CA ASP A 1007 76.78 -5.78 57.13
C ASP A 1007 76.80 -5.76 58.68
N GLY A 1008 75.65 -6.03 59.31
CA GLY A 1008 75.47 -6.07 60.76
C GLY A 1008 75.93 -7.37 61.45
N LEU A 1009 76.51 -8.31 60.71
CA LEU A 1009 77.10 -9.52 61.27
C LEU A 1009 78.34 -9.19 62.12
N THR A 1010 78.33 -9.58 63.40
CA THR A 1010 79.42 -9.24 64.35
C THR A 1010 80.23 -10.48 64.72
N ALA A 1011 81.55 -10.38 64.64
CA ALA A 1011 82.46 -11.47 65.00
C ALA A 1011 82.52 -11.65 66.53
N GLY A 1012 82.54 -12.91 67.00
CA GLY A 1012 82.56 -13.21 68.43
C GLY A 1012 83.93 -12.95 69.10
N GLY A 1013 84.08 -11.82 69.81
CA GLY A 1013 85.24 -11.51 70.67
C GLY A 1013 85.03 -10.26 71.57
N ALA A 1014 85.51 -10.30 72.82
CA ALA A 1014 85.31 -9.29 73.89
C ALA A 1014 86.19 -8.01 73.76
N PRO A 1015 85.90 -6.89 74.47
CA PRO A 1015 86.06 -5.51 73.98
C PRO A 1015 87.33 -4.77 74.46
N ASP A 1016 87.77 -3.75 73.71
CA ASP A 1016 88.54 -2.63 74.28
C ASP A 1016 88.46 -1.32 73.45
N ALA A 1017 88.70 -0.19 74.14
CA ALA A 1017 88.17 1.15 73.88
C ALA A 1017 89.05 2.14 73.08
N THR A 1018 88.42 3.30 72.76
CA THR A 1018 88.93 4.64 72.32
C THR A 1018 89.24 4.73 70.80
N ASP A 1019 88.58 5.57 69.98
CA ASP A 1019 88.53 7.04 70.03
C ASP A 1019 87.50 7.58 68.99
N LYS A 1020 86.93 8.76 69.27
CA LYS A 1020 86.31 9.73 68.32
C LYS A 1020 87.26 10.95 68.28
N PRO A 1021 87.31 11.85 67.26
CA PRO A 1021 86.17 12.27 66.43
C PRO A 1021 86.45 12.66 64.94
N GLU A 1022 85.34 12.94 64.23
CA GLU A 1022 85.12 13.99 63.20
C GLU A 1022 85.42 13.80 61.67
N THR A 1023 84.29 13.89 60.93
CA THR A 1023 83.97 14.57 59.65
C THR A 1023 84.72 14.36 58.33
N SER A 1024 83.86 14.11 57.33
CA SER A 1024 83.92 14.44 55.89
C SER A 1024 84.78 13.54 54.98
N GLN A 1025 84.11 12.85 54.06
CA GLN A 1025 84.06 13.24 52.64
C GLN A 1025 83.10 12.29 51.89
N LYS A 1026 82.31 12.89 51.01
CA LYS A 1026 81.59 12.19 49.94
C LYS A 1026 82.63 11.89 48.83
N PRO A 1027 82.65 10.68 48.26
CA PRO A 1027 82.92 10.50 46.83
C PRO A 1027 81.70 9.79 46.22
N GLU A 1028 80.99 10.45 45.33
CA GLU A 1028 81.13 10.32 43.87
C GLU A 1028 80.52 9.03 43.30
N THR A 1029 79.45 9.30 42.55
CA THR A 1029 78.77 8.50 41.55
C THR A 1029 79.66 7.52 40.80
N THR A 1030 79.23 6.25 40.79
CA THR A 1030 79.52 5.30 39.71
C THR A 1030 78.21 4.90 39.05
N GLN A 1031 78.28 4.70 37.74
CA GLN A 1031 77.21 4.80 36.75
C GLN A 1031 76.05 3.81 36.98
N LYS A 1032 74.82 4.33 36.91
CA LYS A 1032 73.64 3.52 36.54
C LYS A 1032 73.86 3.01 35.11
N PRO A 1033 73.57 1.74 34.80
CA PRO A 1033 73.41 1.31 33.43
C PRO A 1033 72.30 2.14 32.78
N GLU A 1034 72.62 2.72 31.63
CA GLU A 1034 71.63 3.24 30.70
C GLU A 1034 70.72 2.08 30.27
N ASN A 1035 69.49 2.11 30.74
CA ASN A 1035 68.32 1.61 30.03
C ASN A 1035 67.14 2.41 30.56
N ASN A 1036 66.77 3.46 29.84
CA ASN A 1036 65.46 4.08 29.98
C ASN A 1036 64.41 3.02 29.61
N VAL A 1037 63.94 2.28 30.61
CA VAL A 1037 62.65 1.60 30.53
C VAL A 1037 61.61 2.72 30.75
N PRO A 1038 60.64 2.91 29.83
CA PRO A 1038 59.59 3.90 30.03
C PRO A 1038 58.78 3.56 31.28
N GLN A 1039 58.64 4.52 32.20
CA GLN A 1039 57.67 4.39 33.30
C GLN A 1039 56.27 4.36 32.69
N THR A 1040 55.40 3.48 33.19
CA THR A 1040 53.99 3.37 32.77
C THR A 1040 53.11 4.58 33.16
N GLY A 1041 53.71 5.72 33.49
CA GLY A 1041 53.05 7.00 33.75
C GLY A 1041 53.40 8.13 32.77
N ASP A 1042 54.32 7.94 31.82
CA ASP A 1042 54.69 9.00 30.86
C ASP A 1042 53.85 8.87 29.57
N ASN A 1043 52.59 9.34 29.65
CA ASN A 1043 51.60 9.35 28.57
C ASN A 1043 51.97 10.21 27.36
N SER A 1044 53.16 10.82 27.32
CA SER A 1044 53.60 11.67 26.22
C SER A 1044 53.88 10.90 24.93
N GLY A 1045 54.30 9.63 25.00
CA GLY A 1045 54.55 8.81 23.81
C GLY A 1045 53.26 8.32 23.13
N LEU A 1046 52.26 7.93 23.92
CA LEU A 1046 50.95 7.50 23.44
C LEU A 1046 50.15 8.69 22.88
N MET A 1047 50.19 9.83 23.56
CA MET A 1047 49.59 11.08 23.09
C MET A 1047 50.23 11.60 21.79
N LEU A 1048 51.51 11.34 21.53
CA LEU A 1048 52.16 11.74 20.27
C LEU A 1048 51.71 10.90 19.07
N TRP A 1049 51.40 9.62 19.27
CA TRP A 1049 50.84 8.75 18.22
C TRP A 1049 49.35 9.00 18.01
N LEU A 1050 48.59 9.25 19.09
CA LEU A 1050 47.18 9.68 19.01
C LEU A 1050 47.04 11.04 18.30
N THR A 1051 47.95 12.00 18.57
CA THR A 1051 47.95 13.28 17.87
C THR A 1051 48.45 13.18 16.43
N ALA A 1052 49.34 12.24 16.10
CA ALA A 1052 49.74 11.97 14.72
C ALA A 1052 48.62 11.31 13.89
N GLY A 1053 47.85 10.38 14.48
CA GLY A 1053 46.66 9.78 13.87
C GLY A 1053 45.53 10.78 13.66
N LEU A 1054 45.28 11.66 14.65
CA LEU A 1054 44.33 12.78 14.53
C LEU A 1054 44.78 13.84 13.52
N ALA A 1055 46.10 14.05 13.34
CA ALA A 1055 46.62 14.99 12.34
C ALA A 1055 46.51 14.47 10.89
N SER A 1056 46.58 13.14 10.67
CA SER A 1056 46.28 12.55 9.35
C SER A 1056 44.79 12.64 8.98
N LEU A 1057 43.88 12.56 9.96
CA LEU A 1057 42.45 12.82 9.78
C LEU A 1057 42.15 14.29 9.43
N GLY A 1058 42.84 15.24 10.08
CA GLY A 1058 42.71 16.67 9.74
C GLY A 1058 43.28 17.04 8.36
N GLY A 1059 44.32 16.33 7.90
CA GLY A 1059 44.98 16.58 6.61
C GLY A 1059 44.20 16.07 5.39
N ALA A 1060 43.58 14.89 5.48
CA ALA A 1060 42.82 14.30 4.38
C ALA A 1060 41.46 15.00 4.16
N VAL A 1061 40.77 15.36 5.25
CA VAL A 1061 39.48 16.09 5.20
C VAL A 1061 39.65 17.52 4.67
N SER A 1062 40.78 18.18 4.98
CA SER A 1062 41.06 19.55 4.50
C SER A 1062 41.42 19.62 3.02
N VAL A 1063 41.97 18.55 2.43
CA VAL A 1063 42.32 18.51 1.01
C VAL A 1063 41.11 18.11 0.14
N PHE A 1064 40.15 17.36 0.68
CA PHE A 1064 38.93 16.99 -0.06
C PHE A 1064 37.86 18.11 -0.04
N LEU A 1065 37.68 18.82 1.08
CA LEU A 1065 36.72 19.94 1.16
C LEU A 1065 37.14 21.19 0.37
N LYS A 1066 38.41 21.30 -0.04
CA LYS A 1066 38.89 22.41 -0.87
C LYS A 1066 38.68 22.21 -2.37
N LYS A 1067 38.35 20.99 -2.82
CA LYS A 1067 38.04 20.69 -4.24
C LYS A 1067 36.55 20.74 -4.59
N LYS A 1068 35.65 20.77 -3.59
CA LYS A 1068 34.19 20.91 -3.78
C LYS A 1068 33.68 22.37 -3.80
N ARG A 1069 34.60 23.36 -3.85
CA ARG A 1069 34.29 24.81 -3.94
C ARG A 1069 34.91 25.49 -5.17
N GLN A 1070 35.13 24.76 -6.26
CA GLN A 1070 35.33 25.35 -7.59
C GLN A 1070 34.37 24.74 -8.60
#